data_AF-A0A399G0R2-F1
#
_entry.id   AF-A0A399G0R2-F1
#
_cell.length_a   1.000
_cell.length_b   1.000
_cell.length_c   1.000
_cell.angle_alpha   90.00
_cell.angle_beta   90.00
_cell.angle_gamma   90.00
#
_symmetry.space_group_name_H-M   'P 1'
#
loop_
_entity.id
_entity.type
_entity.pdbx_description
1 polymer ?
#
loop_
_entity_poly.entity_id
_entity_poly.type
_entity_poly.pdbx_seq_one_letter_code
_entity_poly.pdbx_strand_id
1 'polypeptide(L)'
;MESKSVTTQEPEVRIQESEWKGTIESPLQYLKGVGPQRAKTLSRIGLETIEDIIYYFPRCYEDRSNLKPINRIQVGKTETIKGKVLASGLKKPRPRLEILKVAISDGTGIVYAVWFNQSYLQKSFPVGTAVILSGRVDRFREIQIVNPAYEILAGDEEDLIHTGRIVPIYSLTEKLTQRRLRSLIKDVLDKYANRLPDILPENMRRRHSLIDLPRAIIHIHFPESEEDKESARYRLVFDEFFFLQLGLALSKAGKIRSKGIGHKASGKLSQRLKELLPFKLTTAQERVIEEVRADMEKDRPMSRLLQGDVGSGKTVVAASALLTAVEGGFQAALMVPTEILAEQHFLNLQRWLLPLRVKVALLIGSLSPRMKRESLKEIESGQADIVVGTHALIQEKIKFSRLSLIIIDEQHRFGVKQRAALREKGVETPDVLLMTATPIPRTLALTVYGDLDISTLDELPPGRMPVATYLVGEKDRPGAYKFLEEEIKKGRQAYIVYPLIEESEKLEVKAATEMARHFQRDIFPHLRVGLLYGRMKGEEKEKVMQLFKEGRIDILVSTTVIEVGIDIPNASIMVIENAERFGLAQLHQMRGRVGRGDYQSYCLMLGSPASQEGRKRLQVMTETSDGFRIAEEDLELRGPGEFFGIRQSGMPELRIGDIASDMKLMELARREAGLILAADPELRDGEHYLLRQTLNRRFPTSFEFRV
;
A
#
# COMPACT_ATOMS: atom_id res chain seq x y z
N MET A 1 -43.66 31.64 -46.39
CA MET A 1 -45.10 31.47 -46.09
C MET A 1 -45.23 30.47 -44.96
N GLU A 2 -46.04 30.83 -43.99
CA GLU A 2 -46.18 30.22 -42.66
C GLU A 2 -46.46 28.72 -42.68
N SER A 3 -45.97 27.99 -41.66
CA SER A 3 -46.83 27.16 -40.79
C SER A 3 -46.06 26.36 -39.72
N LYS A 4 -46.39 26.66 -38.46
CA LYS A 4 -46.60 25.75 -37.31
C LYS A 4 -45.49 24.77 -36.90
N SER A 5 -44.68 25.18 -35.93
CA SER A 5 -44.01 24.26 -34.99
C SER A 5 -44.95 23.98 -33.81
N VAL A 6 -45.45 22.74 -33.73
CA VAL A 6 -46.21 22.21 -32.60
C VAL A 6 -45.24 21.97 -31.45
N THR A 7 -45.33 22.79 -30.40
CA THR A 7 -44.63 22.55 -29.13
C THR A 7 -45.44 21.52 -28.34
N THR A 8 -44.92 20.30 -28.24
CA THR A 8 -45.50 19.24 -27.41
C THR A 8 -45.33 19.65 -25.95
N GLN A 9 -46.44 19.97 -25.28
CA GLN A 9 -46.51 20.25 -23.85
C GLN A 9 -46.21 18.97 -23.07
N GLU A 10 -45.17 19.00 -22.24
CA GLU A 10 -45.01 18.05 -21.13
C GLU A 10 -46.13 18.28 -20.10
N PRO A 11 -46.68 17.22 -19.47
CA PRO A 11 -47.79 17.36 -18.55
C PRO A 11 -47.32 17.97 -17.22
N GLU A 12 -47.79 19.17 -16.90
CA GLU A 12 -47.66 19.76 -15.56
C GLU A 12 -48.49 18.97 -14.55
N VAL A 13 -47.83 18.10 -13.78
CA VAL A 13 -48.40 17.54 -12.55
C VAL A 13 -48.28 18.60 -11.45
N ARG A 14 -49.39 19.25 -11.11
CA ARG A 14 -49.51 20.09 -9.91
C ARG A 14 -49.35 19.20 -8.66
N ILE A 15 -48.15 19.23 -8.06
CA ILE A 15 -47.89 18.64 -6.74
C ILE A 15 -48.02 19.75 -5.70
N GLN A 16 -48.89 19.52 -4.72
CA GLN A 16 -49.16 20.43 -3.60
C GLN A 16 -47.87 20.74 -2.81
N GLU A 17 -47.69 22.03 -2.49
CA GLU A 17 -46.58 22.60 -1.75
C GLU A 17 -46.60 22.19 -0.27
N SER A 18 -45.85 21.15 0.11
CA SER A 18 -45.23 21.06 1.46
C SER A 18 -44.36 19.81 1.58
N GLU A 19 -43.12 19.84 1.07
CA GLU A 19 -41.99 19.05 1.61
C GLU A 19 -40.71 19.40 0.84
N TRP A 20 -39.62 19.57 1.58
CA TRP A 20 -38.35 20.13 1.12
C TRP A 20 -37.69 19.36 -0.06
N LYS A 21 -37.32 20.06 -1.14
CA LYS A 21 -36.61 19.58 -2.36
C LYS A 21 -35.08 19.49 -2.19
N GLY A 22 -34.58 18.78 -1.19
CA GLY A 22 -33.13 18.54 -1.06
C GLY A 22 -32.65 17.40 -1.97
N THR A 23 -31.60 17.62 -2.76
CA THR A 23 -30.82 16.52 -3.40
C THR A 23 -29.79 15.95 -2.41
N ILE A 24 -29.26 14.76 -2.66
CA ILE A 24 -28.21 14.12 -1.83
C ILE A 24 -26.93 14.97 -1.67
N GLU A 25 -26.73 15.96 -2.53
CA GLU A 25 -25.62 16.91 -2.50
C GLU A 25 -25.88 18.12 -1.59
N SER A 26 -27.07 18.20 -0.99
CA SER A 26 -27.43 19.33 -0.14
C SER A 26 -26.53 19.41 1.10
N PRO A 27 -26.07 20.62 1.50
CA PRO A 27 -25.30 20.80 2.72
C PRO A 27 -26.06 20.35 3.97
N LEU A 28 -25.34 19.73 4.91
CA LEU A 28 -25.93 19.17 6.13
C LEU A 28 -26.63 20.20 7.02
N GLN A 29 -26.28 21.49 6.91
CA GLN A 29 -26.90 22.58 7.66
C GLN A 29 -28.42 22.73 7.43
N TYR A 30 -28.93 22.19 6.33
CA TYR A 30 -30.36 22.24 6.00
C TYR A 30 -31.13 21.02 6.51
N LEU A 31 -30.44 20.03 7.08
CA LEU A 31 -31.09 18.86 7.66
C LEU A 31 -31.74 19.23 9.00
N LYS A 32 -33.01 18.87 9.17
CA LYS A 32 -33.75 19.07 10.43
C LYS A 32 -32.97 18.40 11.57
N GLY A 33 -32.49 19.20 12.54
CA GLY A 33 -31.67 18.72 13.65
C GLY A 33 -30.17 19.04 13.55
N VAL A 34 -29.67 19.53 12.39
CA VAL A 34 -28.28 19.96 12.20
C VAL A 34 -28.24 21.47 11.96
N GLY A 35 -28.17 22.25 13.05
CA GLY A 35 -27.95 23.70 12.95
C GLY A 35 -26.51 24.07 12.56
N PRO A 36 -26.22 25.37 12.31
CA PRO A 36 -24.90 25.84 11.82
C PRO A 36 -23.71 25.44 12.69
N GLN A 37 -23.90 25.41 14.00
CA GLN A 37 -22.87 25.00 14.96
C GLN A 37 -22.56 23.50 14.88
N ARG A 38 -23.57 22.67 14.55
CA ARG A 38 -23.42 21.22 14.38
C ARG A 38 -22.81 20.89 13.04
N ALA A 39 -23.20 21.59 11.96
CA ALA A 39 -22.55 21.49 10.66
C ALA A 39 -21.04 21.75 10.77
N LYS A 40 -20.61 22.78 11.52
CA LYS A 40 -19.18 23.02 11.80
C LYS A 40 -18.49 21.89 12.57
N THR A 41 -19.22 21.14 13.39
CA THR A 41 -18.66 20.01 14.16
C THR A 41 -18.56 18.76 13.29
N LEU A 42 -19.53 18.53 12.40
CA LEU A 42 -19.55 17.44 11.42
C LEU A 42 -18.51 17.66 10.28
N SER A 43 -18.33 18.89 9.81
CA SER A 43 -17.29 19.20 8.81
C SER A 43 -15.87 18.90 9.33
N ARG A 44 -15.61 18.97 10.64
CA ARG A 44 -14.32 18.56 11.23
C ARG A 44 -14.02 17.06 11.10
N ILE A 45 -15.04 16.23 10.89
CA ILE A 45 -14.88 14.79 10.60
C ILE A 45 -15.08 14.48 9.11
N GLY A 46 -15.04 15.50 8.25
CA GLY A 46 -15.16 15.36 6.79
C GLY A 46 -16.59 15.19 6.30
N LEU A 47 -17.60 15.50 7.11
CA LEU A 47 -19.01 15.38 6.73
C LEU A 47 -19.60 16.76 6.42
N GLU A 48 -19.87 17.04 5.15
CA GLU A 48 -20.39 18.34 4.69
C GLU A 48 -21.75 18.23 3.98
N THR A 49 -21.99 17.10 3.31
CA THR A 49 -23.19 16.80 2.51
C THR A 49 -23.98 15.61 3.07
N ILE A 50 -25.22 15.44 2.59
CA ILE A 50 -26.04 14.26 2.92
C ILE A 50 -25.37 12.97 2.40
N GLU A 51 -24.78 13.02 1.20
CA GLU A 51 -24.00 11.91 0.64
C GLU A 51 -22.86 11.49 1.59
N ASP A 52 -22.14 12.43 2.19
CA ASP A 52 -21.06 12.11 3.13
C ASP A 52 -21.56 11.31 4.34
N ILE A 53 -22.75 11.63 4.86
CA ILE A 53 -23.36 10.86 5.97
C ILE A 53 -23.73 9.45 5.54
N ILE A 54 -24.30 9.30 4.34
CA ILE A 54 -24.72 8.00 3.78
C ILE A 54 -23.52 7.05 3.60
N TYR A 55 -22.34 7.59 3.28
CA TYR A 55 -21.12 6.81 3.10
C TYR A 55 -20.19 6.86 4.33
N TYR A 56 -20.67 7.35 5.47
CA TYR A 56 -19.90 7.39 6.70
C TYR A 56 -19.99 6.07 7.47
N PHE A 57 -19.26 5.06 7.02
CA PHE A 57 -19.40 3.70 7.53
C PHE A 57 -18.93 3.52 8.99
N PRO A 58 -19.56 2.60 9.74
CA PRO A 58 -19.13 2.28 11.09
C PRO A 58 -17.77 1.58 11.11
N ARG A 59 -16.95 1.89 12.12
CA ARG A 59 -15.62 1.28 12.33
C ARG A 59 -15.73 -0.14 12.85
N CYS A 60 -16.69 -0.40 13.72
CA CYS A 60 -16.98 -1.72 14.24
C CYS A 60 -18.45 -1.82 14.62
N TYR A 61 -18.88 -3.02 14.96
CA TYR A 61 -20.23 -3.29 15.42
C TYR A 61 -20.17 -3.91 16.79
N GLU A 62 -21.10 -3.51 17.65
CA GLU A 62 -21.32 -4.16 18.92
C GLU A 62 -22.59 -4.99 18.82
N ASP A 63 -22.45 -6.31 18.89
CA ASP A 63 -23.61 -7.19 18.93
C ASP A 63 -24.29 -7.06 20.30
N ARG A 64 -25.44 -6.39 20.31
CA ARG A 64 -26.32 -6.25 21.49
C ARG A 64 -27.63 -7.03 21.29
N SER A 65 -27.69 -7.92 20.30
CA SER A 65 -28.86 -8.75 20.01
C SER A 65 -29.00 -9.91 21.01
N ASN A 66 -27.87 -10.43 21.48
CA ASN A 66 -27.84 -11.58 22.38
C ASN A 66 -27.93 -11.18 23.86
N LEU A 67 -29.12 -10.73 24.27
CA LEU A 67 -29.42 -10.46 25.68
C LEU A 67 -29.40 -11.78 26.47
N LYS A 68 -28.40 -11.97 27.32
CA LYS A 68 -28.35 -13.13 28.22
C LYS A 68 -28.95 -12.79 29.59
N PRO A 69 -29.75 -13.69 30.18
CA PRO A 69 -30.12 -13.56 31.58
C PRO A 69 -28.86 -13.66 32.45
N ILE A 70 -28.85 -12.92 33.55
CA ILE A 70 -27.70 -12.78 34.45
C ILE A 70 -27.21 -14.15 34.96
N ASN A 71 -28.11 -15.12 35.13
CA ASN A 71 -27.75 -16.47 35.56
C ASN A 71 -26.97 -17.31 34.53
N ARG A 72 -26.89 -16.90 33.26
CA ARG A 72 -26.21 -17.62 32.16
C ARG A 72 -24.95 -16.92 31.63
N ILE A 73 -24.51 -15.84 32.28
CA ILE A 73 -23.31 -15.12 31.86
C ILE A 73 -22.05 -15.94 32.13
N GLN A 74 -21.07 -15.86 31.22
CA GLN A 74 -19.81 -16.56 31.33
C GLN A 74 -18.69 -15.57 31.71
N VAL A 75 -17.96 -15.89 32.77
CA VAL A 75 -16.79 -15.11 33.21
C VAL A 75 -15.70 -15.16 32.14
N GLY A 76 -15.12 -14.01 31.82
CA GLY A 76 -14.04 -13.85 30.85
C GLY A 76 -14.47 -13.43 29.44
N LYS A 77 -15.78 -13.51 29.12
CA LYS A 77 -16.37 -13.10 27.83
C LYS A 77 -17.05 -11.73 27.91
N THR A 78 -17.22 -11.09 26.76
CA THR A 78 -18.07 -9.89 26.61
C THR A 78 -19.51 -10.34 26.43
N GLU A 79 -20.39 -9.90 27.32
CA GLU A 79 -21.80 -10.30 27.33
C GLU A 79 -22.68 -9.07 27.52
N THR A 80 -23.89 -9.10 26.95
CA THR A 80 -24.89 -8.03 27.10
C THR A 80 -26.03 -8.51 28.00
N ILE A 81 -26.34 -7.75 29.05
CA ILE A 81 -27.40 -8.05 30.03
C ILE A 81 -28.40 -6.90 30.12
N LYS A 82 -29.66 -7.22 30.40
CA LYS A 82 -30.73 -6.25 30.69
C LYS A 82 -31.22 -6.47 32.12
N GLY A 83 -31.24 -5.42 32.93
CA GLY A 83 -31.69 -5.50 34.32
C GLY A 83 -32.11 -4.16 34.89
N LYS A 84 -32.67 -4.15 36.10
CA LYS A 84 -33.02 -2.95 36.85
C LYS A 84 -31.95 -2.62 37.85
N VAL A 85 -31.67 -1.33 38.02
CA VAL A 85 -30.75 -0.82 39.06
C VAL A 85 -31.39 -1.06 40.43
N LEU A 86 -30.75 -1.88 41.26
CA LEU A 86 -31.16 -2.14 42.65
C LEU A 86 -30.54 -1.14 43.62
N ALA A 87 -29.27 -0.81 43.43
CA ALA A 87 -28.54 0.10 44.31
C ALA A 87 -27.35 0.72 43.58
N SER A 88 -26.97 1.93 43.96
CA SER A 88 -25.74 2.60 43.50
C SER A 88 -24.94 3.09 44.70
N GLY A 89 -23.63 2.82 44.75
CA GLY A 89 -22.76 3.26 45.83
C GLY A 89 -21.42 3.78 45.32
N LEU A 90 -20.99 4.93 45.84
CA LEU A 90 -19.68 5.50 45.57
C LEU A 90 -18.72 5.15 46.71
N LYS A 91 -17.57 4.54 46.40
CA LYS A 91 -16.50 4.28 47.37
C LYS A 91 -15.25 5.08 47.00
N LYS A 92 -14.63 5.72 47.99
CA LYS A 92 -13.33 6.39 47.85
C LYS A 92 -12.27 5.70 48.71
N PRO A 93 -11.72 4.55 48.28
CA PRO A 93 -10.72 3.82 49.06
C PRO A 93 -9.36 4.54 49.15
N ARG A 94 -9.06 5.46 48.21
CA ARG A 94 -7.83 6.29 48.21
C ARG A 94 -8.17 7.71 47.74
N PRO A 95 -7.38 8.75 48.11
CA PRO A 95 -7.65 10.14 47.73
C PRO A 95 -7.74 10.41 46.22
N ARG A 96 -7.06 9.60 45.40
CA ARG A 96 -7.04 9.70 43.92
C ARG A 96 -7.83 8.60 43.20
N LEU A 97 -8.61 7.80 43.92
CA LEU A 97 -9.38 6.70 43.33
C LEU A 97 -10.82 6.72 43.83
N GLU A 98 -11.74 7.08 42.95
CA GLU A 98 -13.18 6.99 43.16
C GLU A 98 -13.72 5.76 42.42
N ILE A 99 -14.57 4.97 43.07
CA ILE A 99 -15.15 3.77 42.46
C ILE A 99 -16.67 3.87 42.60
N LEU A 100 -17.36 4.01 41.46
CA LEU A 100 -18.81 3.90 41.39
C LEU A 100 -19.17 2.44 41.18
N LYS A 101 -20.01 1.89 42.05
CA LYS A 101 -20.51 0.52 41.97
C LYS A 101 -22.03 0.53 41.91
N VAL A 102 -22.60 -0.03 40.85
CA VAL A 102 -24.06 -0.11 40.64
C VAL A 102 -24.48 -1.57 40.57
N ALA A 103 -25.38 -1.98 41.46
CA ALA A 103 -25.95 -3.32 41.50
C ALA A 103 -27.16 -3.40 40.58
N ILE A 104 -27.16 -4.38 39.67
CA ILE A 104 -28.20 -4.57 38.66
C ILE A 104 -28.73 -5.99 38.75
N SER A 105 -30.04 -6.14 38.68
CA SER A 105 -30.71 -7.44 38.71
C SER A 105 -31.80 -7.53 37.65
N ASP A 106 -31.90 -8.69 37.03
CA ASP A 106 -32.94 -9.09 36.07
C ASP A 106 -33.98 -10.03 36.70
N GLY A 107 -33.90 -10.25 38.02
CA GLY A 107 -34.71 -11.24 38.74
C GLY A 107 -34.11 -12.66 38.77
N THR A 108 -33.10 -12.95 37.94
CA THR A 108 -32.40 -14.25 37.90
C THR A 108 -31.04 -14.22 38.60
N GLY A 109 -30.42 -13.05 38.74
CA GLY A 109 -29.18 -12.87 39.49
C GLY A 109 -28.82 -11.40 39.71
N ILE A 110 -27.66 -11.14 40.29
CA ILE A 110 -27.14 -9.80 40.56
C ILE A 110 -25.74 -9.66 39.93
N VAL A 111 -25.54 -8.60 39.16
CA VAL A 111 -24.25 -8.19 38.59
C VAL A 111 -23.94 -6.77 38.98
N TYR A 112 -22.66 -6.48 39.22
CA TYR A 112 -22.22 -5.15 39.58
C TYR A 112 -21.50 -4.46 38.42
N ALA A 113 -21.99 -3.30 37.99
CA ALA A 113 -21.23 -2.41 37.13
C ALA A 113 -20.28 -1.54 37.97
N VAL A 114 -19.01 -1.52 37.58
CA VAL A 114 -17.95 -0.82 38.32
C VAL A 114 -17.27 0.19 37.39
N TRP A 115 -17.30 1.47 37.75
CA TRP A 115 -16.54 2.51 37.05
C TRP A 115 -15.48 3.12 37.97
N PHE A 116 -14.26 3.28 37.43
CA PHE A 116 -13.15 3.94 38.12
C PHE A 116 -13.06 5.41 37.72
N ASN A 117 -12.98 6.31 38.70
CA ASN A 117 -12.87 7.77 38.55
C ASN A 117 -14.00 8.43 37.72
N GLN A 118 -15.18 7.83 37.69
CA GLN A 118 -16.36 8.36 36.97
C GLN A 118 -17.57 8.52 37.91
N SER A 119 -17.40 9.27 39.00
CA SER A 119 -18.45 9.53 39.99
C SER A 119 -19.65 10.32 39.45
N TYR A 120 -19.46 11.10 38.38
CA TYR A 120 -20.53 11.86 37.71
C TYR A 120 -21.67 10.96 37.19
N LEU A 121 -21.37 9.69 36.88
CA LEU A 121 -22.34 8.72 36.38
C LEU A 121 -23.38 8.31 37.44
N GLN A 122 -23.11 8.54 38.73
CA GLN A 122 -24.03 8.16 39.82
C GLN A 122 -25.44 8.76 39.63
N LYS A 123 -25.51 10.00 39.14
CA LYS A 123 -26.79 10.69 38.87
C LYS A 123 -27.60 10.07 37.72
N SER A 124 -26.95 9.28 36.87
CA SER A 124 -27.57 8.64 35.71
C SER A 124 -28.20 7.29 36.04
N PHE A 125 -27.95 6.73 37.23
CA PHE A 125 -28.47 5.41 37.63
C PHE A 125 -29.36 5.47 38.89
N PRO A 126 -30.54 6.12 38.82
CA PRO A 126 -31.49 6.03 39.92
C PRO A 126 -32.02 4.61 40.09
N VAL A 127 -32.31 4.24 41.34
CA VAL A 127 -32.88 2.93 41.70
C VAL A 127 -34.22 2.72 40.98
N GLY A 128 -34.42 1.52 40.45
CA GLY A 128 -35.63 1.15 39.70
C GLY A 128 -35.52 1.34 38.18
N THR A 129 -34.48 2.03 37.70
CA THR A 129 -34.29 2.28 36.26
C THR A 129 -33.85 1.02 35.54
N ALA A 130 -34.48 0.71 34.40
CA ALA A 130 -34.08 -0.39 33.53
C ALA A 130 -32.87 0.03 32.69
N VAL A 131 -31.84 -0.80 32.71
CA VAL A 131 -30.57 -0.55 32.02
C VAL A 131 -30.10 -1.78 31.27
N ILE A 132 -29.46 -1.54 30.12
CA ILE A 132 -28.71 -2.56 29.39
C ILE A 132 -27.24 -2.29 29.61
N LEU A 133 -26.50 -3.33 29.97
CA LEU A 133 -25.04 -3.28 30.11
C LEU A 133 -24.40 -4.25 29.15
N SER A 134 -23.34 -3.79 28.49
CA SER A 134 -22.47 -4.61 27.66
C SER A 134 -21.03 -4.43 28.10
N GLY A 135 -20.32 -5.53 28.30
CA GLY A 135 -18.91 -5.48 28.65
C GLY A 135 -18.36 -6.83 29.08
N ARG A 136 -17.04 -6.86 29.32
CA ARG A 136 -16.37 -8.07 29.76
C ARG A 136 -16.76 -8.42 31.19
N VAL A 137 -17.35 -9.60 31.35
CA VAL A 137 -17.74 -10.13 32.66
C VAL A 137 -16.49 -10.62 33.38
N ASP A 138 -16.23 -10.04 34.55
CA ASP A 138 -15.12 -10.38 35.41
C ASP A 138 -15.64 -10.89 36.77
N ARG A 139 -14.81 -11.65 37.47
CA ARG A 139 -15.14 -12.20 38.78
C ARG A 139 -14.02 -11.90 39.75
N PHE A 140 -14.24 -10.88 40.58
CA PHE A 140 -13.36 -10.59 41.71
C PHE A 140 -13.91 -11.26 42.98
N ARG A 141 -14.73 -10.56 43.76
CA ARG A 141 -15.51 -11.15 44.89
C ARG A 141 -16.95 -11.46 44.51
N GLU A 142 -17.50 -10.66 43.60
CA GLU A 142 -18.84 -10.80 43.03
C GLU A 142 -18.68 -10.73 41.50
N ILE A 143 -19.72 -11.12 40.76
CA ILE A 143 -19.70 -10.95 39.31
C ILE A 143 -19.83 -9.45 39.00
N GLN A 144 -18.87 -8.92 38.26
CA GLN A 144 -18.81 -7.51 37.94
C GLN A 144 -18.47 -7.28 36.47
N ILE A 145 -18.92 -6.16 35.94
CA ILE A 145 -18.51 -5.67 34.62
C ILE A 145 -17.79 -4.35 34.88
N VAL A 146 -16.53 -4.26 34.47
CA VAL A 146 -15.69 -3.07 34.67
C VAL A 146 -15.85 -2.16 33.48
N ASN A 147 -16.16 -0.89 33.74
CA ASN A 147 -16.45 0.15 32.74
C ASN A 147 -17.38 -0.34 31.61
N PRO A 148 -18.57 -0.91 31.93
CA PRO A 148 -19.49 -1.37 30.90
C PRO A 148 -19.98 -0.21 30.05
N ALA A 149 -20.19 -0.49 28.76
CA ALA A 149 -21.08 0.32 27.95
C ALA A 149 -22.50 0.15 28.52
N TYR A 150 -23.18 1.26 28.77
CA TYR A 150 -24.49 1.25 29.41
C TYR A 150 -25.51 2.06 28.61
N GLU A 151 -26.76 1.65 28.71
CA GLU A 151 -27.90 2.34 28.12
C GLU A 151 -29.06 2.33 29.10
N ILE A 152 -29.67 3.51 29.31
CA ILE A 152 -30.77 3.71 30.24
C ILE A 152 -32.06 3.70 29.42
N LEU A 153 -32.94 2.76 29.71
CA LEU A 153 -34.25 2.66 29.08
C LEU A 153 -35.17 3.66 29.77
N ALA A 154 -35.26 4.88 29.22
CA ALA A 154 -36.32 5.82 29.56
C ALA A 154 -37.59 5.38 28.79
N GLY A 155 -38.73 5.32 29.46
CA GLY A 155 -39.97 4.81 28.85
C GLY A 155 -40.36 5.60 27.60
N ASP A 156 -40.31 4.94 26.45
CA ASP A 156 -41.32 4.80 25.39
C ASP A 156 -40.72 3.94 24.26
N GLU A 157 -41.57 3.30 23.44
CA GLU A 157 -41.22 2.27 22.44
C GLU A 157 -40.32 2.77 21.27
N GLU A 158 -39.95 4.06 21.24
CA GLU A 158 -39.09 4.67 20.20
C GLU A 158 -37.58 4.35 20.34
N ASP A 159 -37.12 3.78 21.47
CA ASP A 159 -35.69 3.51 21.74
C ASP A 159 -35.17 2.14 21.20
N LEU A 160 -35.94 1.47 20.33
CA LEU A 160 -35.56 0.19 19.70
C LEU A 160 -34.40 0.31 18.69
N ILE A 161 -34.05 1.52 18.24
CA ILE A 161 -32.89 1.75 17.34
C ILE A 161 -31.56 1.42 18.03
N HIS A 162 -31.54 1.36 19.37
CA HIS A 162 -30.34 1.17 20.15
C HIS A 162 -30.24 -0.18 20.87
N THR A 163 -31.30 -1.02 20.78
CA THR A 163 -31.45 -2.22 21.61
C THR A 163 -31.91 -3.44 20.80
N GLY A 164 -31.34 -4.63 21.08
CA GLY A 164 -31.76 -5.90 20.47
C GLY A 164 -31.25 -6.17 19.05
N ARG A 165 -30.26 -5.41 18.56
CA ARG A 165 -29.68 -5.56 17.22
C ARG A 165 -28.15 -5.39 17.24
N ILE A 166 -27.52 -5.64 16.11
CA ILE A 166 -26.10 -5.32 15.88
C ILE A 166 -25.97 -3.79 15.77
N VAL A 167 -25.28 -3.16 16.72
CA VAL A 167 -25.21 -1.70 16.83
C VAL A 167 -23.94 -1.16 16.16
N PRO A 168 -24.03 -0.21 15.23
CA PRO A 168 -22.87 0.41 14.60
C PRO A 168 -22.13 1.35 15.57
N ILE A 169 -20.80 1.28 15.55
CA ILE A 169 -19.91 2.21 16.26
C ILE A 169 -19.15 3.04 15.22
N TYR A 170 -19.36 4.35 15.25
CA TYR A 170 -18.72 5.29 14.33
C TYR A 170 -17.49 5.96 14.95
N SER A 171 -16.60 6.53 14.14
CA SER A 171 -15.52 7.38 14.64
C SER A 171 -16.10 8.69 15.18
N LEU A 172 -15.70 9.10 16.39
CA LEU A 172 -16.23 10.31 17.05
C LEU A 172 -15.13 11.33 17.32
N THR A 173 -15.53 12.61 17.39
CA THR A 173 -14.73 13.69 17.97
C THR A 173 -15.24 14.07 19.36
N GLU A 174 -14.42 14.77 20.15
CA GLU A 174 -14.66 15.10 21.57
C GLU A 174 -16.03 15.74 21.90
N LYS A 175 -16.77 16.24 20.90
CA LYS A 175 -18.07 16.91 21.07
C LYS A 175 -19.29 16.16 20.52
N LEU A 176 -19.12 14.98 19.91
CA LEU A 176 -20.19 14.16 19.34
C LEU A 176 -20.37 12.85 20.13
N THR A 177 -21.62 12.41 20.30
CA THR A 177 -21.95 11.14 20.97
C THR A 177 -22.46 10.10 19.97
N GLN A 178 -22.18 8.81 20.22
CA GLN A 178 -22.63 7.71 19.36
C GLN A 178 -24.15 7.71 19.16
N ARG A 179 -24.93 7.99 20.21
CA ARG A 179 -26.39 8.02 20.16
C ARG A 179 -26.89 9.05 19.15
N ARG A 180 -26.38 10.28 19.23
CA ARG A 180 -26.80 11.38 18.35
C ARG A 180 -26.41 11.14 16.91
N LEU A 181 -25.20 10.62 16.67
CA LEU A 181 -24.73 10.31 15.33
C LEU A 181 -25.55 9.16 14.71
N ARG A 182 -25.86 8.12 15.48
CA ARG A 182 -26.75 7.02 15.04
C ARG A 182 -28.14 7.53 14.67
N SER A 183 -28.79 8.33 15.51
CA SER A 183 -30.11 8.90 15.20
C SER A 183 -30.06 9.75 13.93
N LEU A 184 -29.02 10.58 13.77
CA LEU A 184 -28.83 11.40 12.58
C LEU A 184 -28.68 10.55 11.31
N ILE A 185 -27.85 9.51 11.34
CA ILE A 185 -27.65 8.60 10.21
C ILE A 185 -28.97 7.88 9.91
N LYS A 186 -29.68 7.37 10.92
CA LYS A 186 -30.97 6.69 10.73
C LYS A 186 -32.00 7.59 10.04
N ASP A 187 -32.16 8.83 10.52
CA ASP A 187 -33.06 9.82 9.92
C ASP A 187 -32.72 10.13 8.45
N VAL A 188 -31.43 10.17 8.12
CA VAL A 188 -30.95 10.38 6.75
C VAL A 188 -31.25 9.16 5.89
N LEU A 189 -30.93 7.95 6.36
CA LEU A 189 -31.16 6.71 5.62
C LEU A 189 -32.64 6.49 5.33
N ASP A 190 -33.52 6.69 6.31
CA ASP A 190 -34.96 6.46 6.14
C ASP A 190 -35.59 7.40 5.10
N LYS A 191 -35.01 8.59 4.90
CA LYS A 191 -35.51 9.59 3.92
C LYS A 191 -34.85 9.48 2.55
N TYR A 192 -33.57 9.11 2.50
CA TYR A 192 -32.74 9.24 1.29
C TYR A 192 -32.21 7.92 0.73
N ALA A 193 -32.11 6.84 1.52
CA ALA A 193 -31.50 5.59 1.03
C ALA A 193 -32.26 5.02 -0.17
N ASN A 194 -33.60 5.02 -0.13
CA ASN A 194 -34.44 4.53 -1.23
C ASN A 194 -34.44 5.42 -2.48
N ARG A 195 -33.84 6.62 -2.41
CA ARG A 195 -33.69 7.53 -3.55
C ARG A 195 -32.37 7.31 -4.29
N LEU A 196 -31.49 6.45 -3.78
CA LEU A 196 -30.23 6.13 -4.43
C LEU A 196 -30.49 5.22 -5.65
N PRO A 197 -30.11 5.64 -6.87
CA PRO A 197 -30.19 4.76 -8.03
C PRO A 197 -29.19 3.62 -7.87
N ASP A 198 -29.57 2.39 -8.24
CA ASP A 198 -28.61 1.31 -8.35
C ASP A 198 -27.79 1.51 -9.63
N ILE A 199 -26.51 1.79 -9.44
CA ILE A 199 -25.59 2.22 -10.49
C ILE A 199 -25.05 1.02 -11.27
N LEU A 200 -25.04 -0.18 -10.66
CA LEU A 200 -24.55 -1.38 -11.32
C LEU A 200 -25.59 -1.98 -12.26
N PRO A 201 -25.18 -2.42 -13.48
CA PRO A 201 -26.07 -3.13 -14.40
C PRO A 201 -26.74 -4.34 -13.75
N GLU A 202 -28.03 -4.55 -14.00
CA GLU A 202 -28.79 -5.63 -13.37
C GLU A 202 -28.20 -7.02 -13.66
N ASN A 203 -27.70 -7.22 -14.88
CA ASN A 203 -27.04 -8.46 -15.28
C ASN A 203 -25.76 -8.75 -14.46
N MET A 204 -25.03 -7.71 -14.05
CA MET A 204 -23.86 -7.88 -13.18
C MET A 204 -24.30 -8.27 -11.76
N ARG A 205 -25.34 -7.60 -11.24
CA ARG A 205 -25.85 -7.88 -9.89
C ARG A 205 -26.36 -9.31 -9.76
N ARG A 206 -27.12 -9.79 -10.76
CA ARG A 206 -27.65 -11.16 -10.77
C ARG A 206 -26.56 -12.23 -10.86
N ARG A 207 -25.50 -12.00 -11.65
CA ARG A 207 -24.39 -12.96 -11.79
C ARG A 207 -23.58 -13.15 -10.50
N HIS A 208 -23.45 -12.10 -9.70
CA HIS A 208 -22.64 -12.10 -8.48
C HIS A 208 -23.49 -12.08 -7.20
N SER A 209 -24.80 -12.33 -7.30
CA SER A 209 -25.75 -12.33 -6.19
C SER A 209 -25.68 -11.07 -5.31
N LEU A 210 -25.49 -9.91 -5.95
CA LEU A 210 -25.34 -8.62 -5.27
C LEU A 210 -26.72 -8.05 -4.90
N ILE A 211 -26.92 -7.74 -3.62
CA ILE A 211 -28.10 -6.99 -3.14
C ILE A 211 -28.10 -5.57 -3.73
N ASP A 212 -29.25 -4.91 -3.78
CA ASP A 212 -29.38 -3.55 -4.30
C ASP A 212 -28.70 -2.50 -3.42
N LEU A 213 -28.25 -1.40 -4.03
CA LEU A 213 -27.48 -0.36 -3.34
C LEU A 213 -28.22 0.25 -2.12
N PRO A 214 -29.52 0.60 -2.19
CA PRO A 214 -30.26 1.08 -1.02
C PRO A 214 -30.23 0.11 0.16
N ARG A 215 -30.46 -1.19 -0.09
CA ARG A 215 -30.40 -2.22 0.96
C ARG A 215 -29.01 -2.39 1.53
N ALA A 216 -27.97 -2.40 0.68
CA ALA A 216 -26.59 -2.49 1.15
C ALA A 216 -26.21 -1.33 2.08
N ILE A 217 -26.61 -0.11 1.75
CA ILE A 217 -26.40 1.06 2.60
C ILE A 217 -27.18 0.92 3.92
N ILE A 218 -28.45 0.49 3.90
CA ILE A 218 -29.22 0.32 5.13
C ILE A 218 -28.58 -0.76 6.02
N HIS A 219 -28.23 -1.91 5.44
CA HIS A 219 -27.70 -3.07 6.16
C HIS A 219 -26.28 -2.83 6.69
N ILE A 220 -25.42 -2.06 6.01
CA ILE A 220 -24.10 -1.73 6.57
C ILE A 220 -24.23 -0.80 7.78
N HIS A 221 -25.21 0.10 7.83
CA HIS A 221 -25.39 0.96 8.99
C HIS A 221 -26.17 0.28 10.11
N PHE A 222 -27.24 -0.45 9.78
CA PHE A 222 -28.14 -1.08 10.74
C PHE A 222 -28.49 -2.51 10.31
N PRO A 223 -27.54 -3.46 10.41
CA PRO A 223 -27.80 -4.85 10.05
C PRO A 223 -28.75 -5.51 11.04
N GLU A 224 -29.67 -6.33 10.53
CA GLU A 224 -30.57 -7.16 11.34
C GLU A 224 -29.93 -8.51 11.68
N SER A 225 -29.05 -9.01 10.81
CA SER A 225 -28.26 -10.23 11.00
C SER A 225 -26.80 -10.04 10.57
N GLU A 226 -25.92 -10.95 10.98
CA GLU A 226 -24.52 -10.94 10.50
C GLU A 226 -24.45 -11.22 8.98
N GLU A 227 -25.37 -12.01 8.43
CA GLU A 227 -25.47 -12.28 6.99
C GLU A 227 -25.85 -11.01 6.19
N ASP A 228 -26.75 -10.19 6.72
CA ASP A 228 -27.09 -8.89 6.12
C ASP A 228 -25.88 -7.95 6.10
N LYS A 229 -25.10 -7.95 7.18
CA LYS A 229 -23.86 -7.16 7.28
C LYS A 229 -22.81 -7.65 6.28
N GLU A 230 -22.61 -8.96 6.17
CA GLU A 230 -21.65 -9.55 5.24
C GLU A 230 -22.03 -9.28 3.78
N SER A 231 -23.30 -9.48 3.41
CA SER A 231 -23.80 -9.21 2.05
C SER A 231 -23.74 -7.72 1.70
N ALA A 232 -24.04 -6.84 2.65
CA ALA A 232 -23.89 -5.39 2.48
C ALA A 232 -22.44 -4.97 2.29
N ARG A 233 -21.53 -5.48 3.13
CA ARG A 233 -20.10 -5.24 2.99
C ARG A 233 -19.62 -5.75 1.64
N TYR A 234 -19.97 -6.97 1.26
CA TYR A 234 -19.59 -7.57 -0.02
C TYR A 234 -20.02 -6.69 -1.21
N ARG A 235 -21.27 -6.21 -1.22
CA ARG A 235 -21.78 -5.29 -2.24
C ARG A 235 -21.00 -3.98 -2.28
N LEU A 236 -20.81 -3.32 -1.14
CA LEU A 236 -20.18 -1.99 -1.09
C LEU A 236 -18.69 -2.03 -1.42
N VAL A 237 -17.98 -3.07 -0.96
CA VAL A 237 -16.58 -3.31 -1.32
C VAL A 237 -16.45 -3.60 -2.81
N PHE A 238 -17.34 -4.43 -3.37
CA PHE A 238 -17.37 -4.69 -4.80
C PHE A 238 -17.61 -3.41 -5.61
N ASP A 239 -18.61 -2.59 -5.23
CA ASP A 239 -18.88 -1.31 -5.90
C ASP A 239 -17.64 -0.41 -5.90
N GLU A 240 -17.01 -0.25 -4.73
CA GLU A 240 -15.83 0.60 -4.58
C GLU A 240 -14.66 0.14 -5.46
N PHE A 241 -14.36 -1.16 -5.45
CA PHE A 241 -13.33 -1.74 -6.30
C PHE A 241 -13.68 -1.70 -7.78
N PHE A 242 -14.94 -1.92 -8.14
CA PHE A 242 -15.40 -1.88 -9.53
C PHE A 242 -15.20 -0.49 -10.12
N PHE A 243 -15.61 0.56 -9.41
CA PHE A 243 -15.39 1.93 -9.88
C PHE A 243 -13.90 2.31 -9.94
N LEU A 244 -13.09 1.85 -8.98
CA LEU A 244 -11.64 2.04 -9.03
C LEU A 244 -11.03 1.37 -10.28
N GLN A 245 -11.35 0.10 -10.52
CA GLN A 245 -10.82 -0.68 -11.65
C GLN A 245 -11.31 -0.14 -13.00
N LEU A 246 -12.57 0.30 -13.09
CA LEU A 246 -13.14 0.91 -14.29
C LEU A 246 -12.46 2.26 -14.60
N GLY A 247 -12.23 3.10 -13.58
CA GLY A 247 -11.50 4.36 -13.73
C GLY A 247 -10.05 4.15 -14.20
N LEU A 248 -9.34 3.19 -13.61
CA LEU A 248 -7.98 2.81 -14.00
C LEU A 248 -7.94 2.30 -15.46
N ALA A 249 -8.88 1.43 -15.83
CA ALA A 249 -8.94 0.87 -17.17
C ALA A 249 -9.30 1.92 -18.24
N LEU A 250 -10.17 2.89 -17.93
CA LEU A 250 -10.46 4.04 -18.79
C LEU A 250 -9.25 4.96 -18.93
N SER A 251 -8.53 5.25 -17.84
CA SER A 251 -7.28 6.02 -17.89
C SER A 251 -6.25 5.37 -18.81
N LYS A 252 -6.13 4.02 -18.73
CA LYS A 252 -5.30 3.24 -19.65
C LYS A 252 -5.80 3.37 -21.10
N ALA A 253 -7.10 3.28 -21.35
CA ALA A 253 -7.68 3.48 -22.68
C ALA A 253 -7.43 4.90 -23.23
N GLY A 254 -7.48 5.93 -22.38
CA GLY A 254 -7.12 7.31 -22.73
C GLY A 254 -5.64 7.44 -23.12
N LYS A 255 -4.73 6.77 -22.41
CA LYS A 255 -3.30 6.70 -22.80
C LYS A 255 -3.09 5.99 -24.13
N ILE A 256 -3.89 4.97 -24.46
CA ILE A 256 -3.84 4.33 -25.79
C ILE A 256 -4.14 5.33 -26.92
N ARG A 257 -4.92 6.40 -26.64
CA ARG A 257 -5.19 7.48 -27.61
C ARG A 257 -4.05 8.48 -27.76
N SER A 258 -3.09 8.52 -26.82
CA SER A 258 -1.92 9.37 -26.98
C SER A 258 -1.00 8.80 -28.05
N LYS A 259 -0.56 9.65 -28.97
CA LYS A 259 0.36 9.25 -30.03
C LYS A 259 1.72 8.91 -29.42
N GLY A 260 2.13 7.66 -29.57
CA GLY A 260 3.44 7.16 -29.15
C GLY A 260 4.39 7.01 -30.33
N ILE A 261 5.58 6.50 -30.04
CA ILE A 261 6.63 6.27 -31.03
C ILE A 261 6.66 4.79 -31.36
N GLY A 262 6.24 4.41 -32.58
CA GLY A 262 6.38 3.04 -33.08
C GLY A 262 7.83 2.73 -33.46
N HIS A 263 8.54 1.99 -32.62
CA HIS A 263 9.93 1.62 -32.85
C HIS A 263 10.06 0.52 -33.91
N LYS A 264 10.56 0.86 -35.11
CA LYS A 264 10.90 -0.14 -36.13
C LYS A 264 12.28 -0.77 -35.87
N ALA A 265 12.35 -1.62 -34.86
CA ALA A 265 13.56 -2.36 -34.52
C ALA A 265 13.74 -3.58 -35.44
N SER A 266 14.97 -3.83 -35.90
CA SER A 266 15.27 -4.98 -36.77
C SER A 266 15.58 -6.25 -35.98
N GLY A 267 15.81 -6.13 -34.67
CA GLY A 267 16.19 -7.21 -33.77
C GLY A 267 17.67 -7.61 -33.84
N LYS A 268 18.45 -7.05 -34.77
CA LYS A 268 19.85 -7.44 -35.04
C LYS A 268 20.77 -7.14 -33.86
N LEU A 269 20.66 -5.97 -33.24
CA LEU A 269 21.44 -5.58 -32.06
C LEU A 269 21.05 -6.42 -30.85
N SER A 270 19.75 -6.72 -30.68
CA SER A 270 19.29 -7.61 -29.60
C SER A 270 19.84 -9.02 -29.76
N GLN A 271 19.82 -9.57 -30.98
CA GLN A 271 20.39 -10.89 -31.26
C GLN A 271 21.91 -10.93 -31.02
N ARG A 272 22.66 -9.92 -31.48
CA ARG A 272 24.09 -9.81 -31.20
C ARG A 272 24.40 -9.64 -29.72
N LEU A 273 23.56 -8.91 -28.97
CA LEU A 273 23.70 -8.82 -27.53
C LEU A 273 23.58 -10.21 -26.90
N LYS A 274 22.57 -11.01 -27.28
CA LYS A 274 22.40 -12.38 -26.78
C LYS A 274 23.63 -13.25 -27.02
N GLU A 275 24.30 -13.11 -28.16
CA GLU A 275 25.52 -13.84 -28.50
C GLU A 275 26.75 -13.39 -27.68
N LEU A 276 26.78 -12.11 -27.25
CA LEU A 276 27.88 -11.54 -26.46
C LEU A 276 27.75 -11.76 -24.95
N LEU A 277 26.56 -12.13 -24.46
CA LEU A 277 26.33 -12.30 -23.04
C LEU A 277 27.09 -13.53 -22.51
N PRO A 278 27.74 -13.42 -21.33
CA PRO A 278 28.47 -14.55 -20.73
C PRO A 278 27.55 -15.60 -20.10
N PHE A 279 26.23 -15.46 -20.24
CA PHE A 279 25.21 -16.34 -19.68
C PHE A 279 24.04 -16.51 -20.65
N LYS A 280 23.30 -17.61 -20.48
CA LYS A 280 22.06 -17.84 -21.22
C LYS A 280 20.89 -17.14 -20.54
N LEU A 281 20.01 -16.56 -21.35
CA LEU A 281 18.77 -15.97 -20.86
C LEU A 281 17.82 -17.06 -20.35
N THR A 282 17.02 -16.72 -19.36
CA THR A 282 15.93 -17.57 -18.88
C THR A 282 14.70 -17.44 -19.78
N THR A 283 13.78 -18.40 -19.73
CA THR A 283 12.53 -18.35 -20.49
C THR A 283 11.72 -17.11 -20.09
N ALA A 284 11.71 -16.79 -18.80
CA ALA A 284 11.07 -15.58 -18.28
C ALA A 284 11.69 -14.30 -18.87
N GLN A 285 13.02 -14.22 -18.96
CA GLN A 285 13.71 -13.07 -19.55
C GLN A 285 13.40 -12.93 -21.04
N GLU A 286 13.42 -14.03 -21.80
CA GLU A 286 13.11 -14.01 -23.24
C GLU A 286 11.66 -13.58 -23.50
N ARG A 287 10.70 -14.15 -22.75
CA ARG A 287 9.29 -13.77 -22.80
C ARG A 287 9.10 -12.27 -22.55
N VAL A 288 9.71 -11.75 -21.49
CA VAL A 288 9.55 -10.35 -21.11
C VAL A 288 10.25 -9.40 -22.09
N ILE A 289 11.40 -9.77 -22.64
CA ILE A 289 12.07 -8.99 -23.70
C ILE A 289 11.14 -8.86 -24.92
N GLU A 290 10.48 -9.95 -25.30
CA GLU A 290 9.54 -9.95 -26.42
C GLU A 290 8.26 -9.14 -26.12
N GLU A 291 7.71 -9.25 -24.91
CA GLU A 291 6.58 -8.42 -24.45
C GLU A 291 6.91 -6.92 -24.55
N VAL A 292 8.09 -6.52 -24.09
CA VAL A 292 8.57 -5.12 -24.14
C VAL A 292 8.75 -4.68 -25.60
N ARG A 293 9.44 -5.49 -26.42
CA ARG A 293 9.67 -5.19 -27.84
C ARG A 293 8.35 -5.00 -28.59
N ALA A 294 7.42 -5.94 -28.44
CA ALA A 294 6.13 -5.91 -29.11
C ALA A 294 5.25 -4.71 -28.69
N ASP A 295 5.43 -4.19 -27.48
CA ASP A 295 4.75 -2.96 -27.07
C ASP A 295 5.41 -1.70 -27.62
N MET A 296 6.75 -1.63 -27.62
CA MET A 296 7.51 -0.51 -28.20
C MET A 296 7.33 -0.39 -29.73
N GLU A 297 7.00 -1.49 -30.42
CA GLU A 297 6.71 -1.48 -31.87
C GLU A 297 5.36 -0.84 -32.23
N LYS A 298 4.47 -0.60 -31.26
CA LYS A 298 3.13 -0.03 -31.50
C LYS A 298 3.17 1.49 -31.55
N ASP A 299 2.23 2.10 -32.28
CA ASP A 299 2.08 3.56 -32.37
C ASP A 299 1.48 4.22 -31.11
N ARG A 300 1.55 3.55 -29.96
CA ARG A 300 1.04 4.00 -28.65
C ARG A 300 2.16 3.86 -27.61
N PRO A 301 2.25 4.77 -26.62
CA PRO A 301 3.34 4.71 -25.66
C PRO A 301 3.20 3.48 -24.75
N MET A 302 4.29 2.73 -24.60
CA MET A 302 4.42 1.69 -23.58
C MET A 302 4.48 2.34 -22.20
N SER A 303 3.76 1.75 -21.24
CA SER A 303 3.88 2.08 -19.81
C SER A 303 3.84 0.78 -19.03
N ARG A 304 5.03 0.26 -18.66
CA ARG A 304 5.18 -1.09 -18.14
C ARG A 304 5.98 -1.12 -16.84
N LEU A 305 5.55 -1.94 -15.89
CA LEU A 305 6.27 -2.30 -14.68
C LEU A 305 6.91 -3.68 -14.86
N LEU A 306 8.23 -3.70 -14.90
CA LEU A 306 9.06 -4.89 -14.80
C LEU A 306 9.33 -5.19 -13.33
N GLN A 307 8.74 -6.28 -12.85
CA GLN A 307 9.03 -6.81 -11.52
C GLN A 307 9.75 -8.15 -11.62
N GLY A 308 10.56 -8.43 -10.62
CA GLY A 308 11.28 -9.69 -10.50
C GLY A 308 12.14 -9.66 -9.26
N ASP A 309 12.53 -10.83 -8.79
CA ASP A 309 13.35 -10.95 -7.59
C ASP A 309 14.72 -10.25 -7.75
N VAL A 310 15.41 -9.95 -6.66
CA VAL A 310 16.77 -9.41 -6.65
C VAL A 310 17.68 -10.38 -7.40
N GLY A 311 18.31 -9.91 -8.49
CA GLY A 311 19.17 -10.73 -9.34
C GLY A 311 18.45 -11.65 -10.33
N SER A 312 17.16 -11.45 -10.59
CA SER A 312 16.41 -12.07 -11.71
C SER A 312 16.86 -11.61 -13.10
N GLY A 313 17.84 -10.70 -13.19
CA GLY A 313 18.37 -10.19 -14.46
C GLY A 313 17.58 -9.03 -15.07
N LYS A 314 16.86 -8.23 -14.28
CA LYS A 314 16.15 -7.02 -14.77
C LYS A 314 17.01 -6.13 -15.69
N THR A 315 18.31 -6.01 -15.40
CA THR A 315 19.26 -5.23 -16.19
C THR A 315 19.40 -5.72 -17.64
N VAL A 316 19.29 -7.03 -17.92
CA VAL A 316 19.41 -7.54 -19.30
C VAL A 316 18.16 -7.24 -20.13
N VAL A 317 16.99 -7.27 -19.48
CA VAL A 317 15.73 -6.82 -20.08
C VAL A 317 15.81 -5.33 -20.40
N ALA A 318 16.29 -4.52 -19.44
CA ALA A 318 16.50 -3.09 -19.65
C ALA A 318 17.47 -2.81 -20.81
N ALA A 319 18.61 -3.51 -20.88
CA ALA A 319 19.56 -3.37 -21.98
C ALA A 319 18.94 -3.70 -23.34
N SER A 320 18.10 -4.72 -23.41
CA SER A 320 17.38 -5.09 -24.64
C SER A 320 16.36 -4.03 -25.06
N ALA A 321 15.65 -3.44 -24.10
CA ALA A 321 14.72 -2.33 -24.36
C ALA A 321 15.46 -1.08 -24.86
N LEU A 322 16.59 -0.72 -24.23
CA LEU A 322 17.45 0.39 -24.68
C LEU A 322 17.92 0.17 -26.13
N LEU A 323 18.35 -1.04 -26.47
CA LEU A 323 18.75 -1.38 -27.84
C LEU A 323 17.59 -1.25 -28.84
N THR A 324 16.38 -1.63 -28.45
CA THR A 324 15.18 -1.51 -29.31
C THR A 324 14.93 -0.04 -29.67
N ALA A 325 15.07 0.88 -28.70
CA ALA A 325 14.97 2.31 -28.96
C ALA A 325 16.05 2.83 -29.91
N VAL A 326 17.30 2.41 -29.69
CA VAL A 326 18.46 2.81 -30.51
C VAL A 326 18.36 2.27 -31.93
N GLU A 327 17.93 1.02 -32.12
CA GLU A 327 17.67 0.47 -33.47
C GLU A 327 16.59 1.24 -34.22
N GLY A 328 15.60 1.77 -33.50
CA GLY A 328 14.59 2.66 -34.06
C GLY A 328 15.13 4.04 -34.47
N GLY A 329 16.39 4.36 -34.17
CA GLY A 329 17.02 5.64 -34.48
C GLY A 329 16.75 6.74 -33.44
N PHE A 330 16.44 6.36 -32.20
CA PHE A 330 16.11 7.27 -31.11
C PHE A 330 17.07 7.11 -29.92
N GLN A 331 17.06 8.11 -29.04
CA GLN A 331 17.79 8.08 -27.77
C GLN A 331 16.94 7.43 -26.67
N ALA A 332 17.62 6.81 -25.71
CA ALA A 332 17.00 6.26 -24.51
C ALA A 332 17.72 6.70 -23.23
N ALA A 333 16.98 6.74 -22.12
CA ALA A 333 17.51 7.14 -20.82
C ALA A 333 17.25 6.06 -19.76
N LEU A 334 18.25 5.78 -18.92
CA LEU A 334 18.14 4.95 -17.73
C LEU A 334 18.39 5.82 -16.49
N MET A 335 17.33 6.01 -15.70
CA MET A 335 17.36 6.76 -14.46
C MET A 335 17.44 5.84 -13.25
N VAL A 336 18.35 6.15 -12.33
CA VAL A 336 18.65 5.33 -11.15
C VAL A 336 18.79 6.21 -9.89
N PRO A 337 18.54 5.69 -8.67
CA PRO A 337 18.37 6.53 -7.49
C PRO A 337 19.67 7.14 -6.94
N THR A 338 20.82 6.51 -7.20
CA THR A 338 22.12 6.93 -6.65
C THR A 338 23.21 6.96 -7.71
N GLU A 339 24.24 7.76 -7.47
CA GLU A 339 25.35 7.92 -8.42
C GLU A 339 26.16 6.64 -8.58
N ILE A 340 26.41 5.91 -7.49
CA ILE A 340 27.09 4.60 -7.53
C ILE A 340 26.33 3.60 -8.41
N LEU A 341 25.00 3.57 -8.32
CA LEU A 341 24.18 2.72 -9.19
C LEU A 341 24.27 3.17 -10.65
N ALA A 342 24.33 4.48 -10.90
CA ALA A 342 24.46 5.02 -12.25
C ALA A 342 25.79 4.62 -12.88
N GLU A 343 26.89 4.74 -12.13
CA GLU A 343 28.21 4.28 -12.57
C GLU A 343 28.23 2.76 -12.83
N GLN A 344 27.62 1.97 -11.95
CA GLN A 344 27.55 0.52 -12.12
C GLN A 344 26.78 0.14 -13.39
N HIS A 345 25.61 0.72 -13.60
CA HIS A 345 24.82 0.50 -14.81
C HIS A 345 25.54 1.01 -16.06
N PHE A 346 26.18 2.17 -15.99
CA PHE A 346 27.00 2.72 -17.08
C PHE A 346 28.14 1.77 -17.47
N LEU A 347 28.93 1.29 -16.51
CA LEU A 347 30.03 0.36 -16.79
C LEU A 347 29.54 -0.98 -17.37
N ASN A 348 28.44 -1.52 -16.83
CA ASN A 348 27.87 -2.77 -17.33
C ASN A 348 27.32 -2.61 -18.76
N LEU A 349 26.55 -1.55 -19.01
CA LEU A 349 26.02 -1.25 -20.35
C LEU A 349 27.15 -0.93 -21.33
N GLN A 350 28.16 -0.16 -20.92
CA GLN A 350 29.31 0.14 -21.78
C GLN A 350 30.05 -1.14 -22.19
N ARG A 351 30.25 -2.09 -21.27
CA ARG A 351 30.88 -3.39 -21.59
C ARG A 351 30.08 -4.19 -22.62
N TRP A 352 28.75 -4.20 -22.52
CA TRP A 352 27.88 -4.96 -23.42
C TRP A 352 27.63 -4.27 -24.76
N LEU A 353 27.52 -2.94 -24.76
CA LEU A 353 27.00 -2.17 -25.89
C LEU A 353 28.08 -1.49 -26.73
N LEU A 354 29.28 -1.27 -26.19
CA LEU A 354 30.40 -0.72 -26.97
C LEU A 354 30.80 -1.62 -28.17
N PRO A 355 30.85 -2.97 -28.05
CA PRO A 355 31.07 -3.85 -29.20
C PRO A 355 30.00 -3.73 -30.30
N LEU A 356 28.80 -3.27 -29.94
CA LEU A 356 27.67 -3.05 -30.85
C LEU A 356 27.69 -1.65 -31.48
N ARG A 357 28.72 -0.84 -31.18
CA ARG A 357 28.87 0.57 -31.61
C ARG A 357 27.76 1.49 -31.08
N VAL A 358 27.18 1.15 -29.94
CA VAL A 358 26.18 1.99 -29.25
C VAL A 358 26.90 2.80 -28.17
N LYS A 359 26.76 4.12 -28.22
CA LYS A 359 27.44 5.04 -27.28
C LYS A 359 26.57 5.30 -26.07
N VAL A 360 27.12 5.00 -24.89
CA VAL A 360 26.50 5.26 -23.59
C VAL A 360 27.18 6.49 -22.97
N ALA A 361 26.40 7.43 -22.46
CA ALA A 361 26.86 8.60 -21.70
C ALA A 361 26.40 8.51 -20.23
N LEU A 362 27.20 9.07 -19.32
CA LEU A 362 26.90 9.15 -17.89
C LEU A 362 26.59 10.59 -17.50
N LEU A 363 25.52 10.80 -16.72
CA LEU A 363 25.17 12.11 -16.17
C LEU A 363 24.80 12.02 -14.69
N ILE A 364 25.77 12.29 -13.83
CA ILE A 364 25.63 12.32 -12.37
C ILE A 364 26.10 13.68 -11.79
N GLY A 365 25.80 13.93 -10.51
CA GLY A 365 26.10 15.19 -9.84
C GLY A 365 27.60 15.39 -9.58
N SER A 366 28.33 14.33 -9.25
CA SER A 366 29.78 14.33 -8.98
C SER A 366 30.68 14.54 -10.20
N LEU A 367 30.14 14.55 -11.43
CA LEU A 367 30.94 14.79 -12.63
C LEU A 367 31.63 16.16 -12.60
N SER A 368 32.89 16.19 -13.03
CA SER A 368 33.62 17.44 -13.20
C SER A 368 32.87 18.39 -14.16
N PRO A 369 32.96 19.72 -13.97
CA PRO A 369 32.27 20.68 -14.84
C PRO A 369 32.59 20.52 -16.32
N ARG A 370 33.80 20.06 -16.66
CA ARG A 370 34.21 19.76 -18.04
C ARG A 370 33.47 18.55 -18.60
N MET A 371 33.53 17.40 -17.90
CA MET A 371 32.87 16.16 -18.33
C MET A 371 31.35 16.31 -18.41
N LYS A 372 30.76 17.08 -17.48
CA LYS A 372 29.32 17.37 -17.48
C LYS A 372 28.93 18.19 -18.71
N ARG A 373 29.70 19.22 -19.09
CA ARG A 373 29.46 20.00 -20.31
C ARG A 373 29.59 19.16 -21.58
N GLU A 374 30.55 18.26 -21.61
CA GLU A 374 30.76 17.33 -22.73
C GLU A 374 29.59 16.37 -22.86
N SER A 375 29.20 15.71 -21.78
CA SER A 375 28.03 14.82 -21.74
C SER A 375 26.76 15.53 -22.18
N LEU A 376 26.51 16.77 -21.71
CA LEU A 376 25.35 17.56 -22.13
C LEU A 376 25.35 17.85 -23.63
N LYS A 377 26.52 18.18 -24.22
CA LYS A 377 26.65 18.38 -25.67
C LYS A 377 26.39 17.10 -26.45
N GLU A 378 26.89 15.96 -25.98
CA GLU A 378 26.64 14.67 -26.62
C GLU A 378 25.16 14.27 -26.60
N ILE A 379 24.47 14.56 -25.49
CA ILE A 379 23.03 14.32 -25.33
C ILE A 379 22.22 15.21 -26.26
N GLU A 380 22.50 16.52 -26.27
CA GLU A 380 21.77 17.51 -27.07
C GLU A 380 22.01 17.32 -28.57
N SER A 381 23.23 16.95 -28.98
CA SER A 381 23.55 16.68 -30.39
C SER A 381 23.06 15.33 -30.90
N GLY A 382 22.61 14.43 -30.01
CA GLY A 382 22.21 13.07 -30.38
C GLY A 382 23.37 12.10 -30.61
N GLN A 383 24.60 12.45 -30.23
CA GLN A 383 25.76 11.56 -30.31
C GLN A 383 25.72 10.45 -29.25
N ALA A 384 25.09 10.72 -28.11
CA ALA A 384 24.85 9.71 -27.08
C ALA A 384 23.54 8.97 -27.38
N ASP A 385 23.61 7.68 -27.70
CA ASP A 385 22.44 6.84 -27.96
C ASP A 385 21.69 6.53 -26.65
N ILE A 386 22.44 6.24 -25.59
CA ILE A 386 21.90 5.89 -24.27
C ILE A 386 22.50 6.82 -23.22
N VAL A 387 21.64 7.30 -22.31
CA VAL A 387 22.06 8.16 -21.19
C VAL A 387 21.72 7.50 -19.87
N VAL A 388 22.73 7.26 -19.03
CA VAL A 388 22.56 6.75 -17.66
C VAL A 388 22.75 7.88 -16.68
N GLY A 389 21.86 8.05 -15.71
CA GLY A 389 21.99 9.14 -14.75
C GLY A 389 21.05 9.07 -13.56
N THR A 390 21.22 10.00 -12.64
CA THR A 390 20.33 10.15 -11.48
C THR A 390 19.21 11.15 -11.76
N HIS A 391 18.59 11.69 -10.71
CA HIS A 391 17.67 12.84 -10.77
C HIS A 391 18.21 14.03 -11.58
N ALA A 392 19.53 14.09 -11.82
CA ALA A 392 20.14 15.02 -12.76
C ALA A 392 19.40 15.06 -14.10
N LEU A 393 18.97 13.91 -14.65
CA LEU A 393 18.28 13.80 -15.96
C LEU A 393 16.97 14.60 -16.05
N ILE A 394 16.34 14.89 -14.92
CA ILE A 394 15.03 15.57 -14.86
C ILE A 394 15.19 17.09 -14.87
N GLN A 395 16.39 17.62 -14.57
CA GLN A 395 16.62 19.07 -14.52
C GLN A 395 16.25 19.78 -15.83
N GLU A 396 15.63 20.96 -15.75
CA GLU A 396 15.12 21.72 -16.91
C GLU A 396 16.17 22.00 -17.99
N LYS A 397 17.45 22.04 -17.60
CA LYS A 397 18.57 22.35 -18.50
C LYS A 397 18.92 21.24 -19.50
N ILE A 398 18.36 20.05 -19.35
CA ILE A 398 18.69 18.91 -20.19
C ILE A 398 17.68 18.78 -21.33
N LYS A 399 18.20 18.89 -22.56
CA LYS A 399 17.47 18.70 -23.80
C LYS A 399 18.01 17.47 -24.51
N PHE A 400 17.14 16.51 -24.78
CA PHE A 400 17.44 15.38 -25.63
C PHE A 400 17.12 15.75 -27.08
N SER A 401 17.83 15.14 -28.03
CA SER A 401 17.53 15.31 -29.45
C SER A 401 16.27 14.55 -29.82
N ARG A 402 16.19 13.26 -29.46
CA ARG A 402 15.07 12.36 -29.81
C ARG A 402 14.84 11.29 -28.75
N LEU A 403 14.47 11.69 -27.53
CA LEU A 403 14.18 10.75 -26.45
C LEU A 403 12.90 9.97 -26.74
N SER A 404 12.98 8.64 -26.63
CA SER A 404 11.87 7.73 -26.94
C SER A 404 11.57 6.70 -25.87
N LEU A 405 12.56 6.31 -25.06
CA LEU A 405 12.40 5.35 -23.98
C LEU A 405 13.03 5.90 -22.69
N ILE A 406 12.30 5.77 -21.59
CA ILE A 406 12.75 6.08 -20.25
C ILE A 406 12.61 4.84 -19.38
N ILE A 407 13.73 4.37 -18.84
CA ILE A 407 13.77 3.30 -17.86
C ILE A 407 14.02 3.93 -16.48
N ILE A 408 13.24 3.53 -15.47
CA ILE A 408 13.40 3.99 -14.09
C ILE A 408 13.62 2.78 -13.19
N ASP A 409 14.81 2.69 -12.59
CA ASP A 409 15.15 1.65 -11.61
C ASP A 409 14.80 2.09 -10.19
N GLU A 410 14.30 1.18 -9.35
CA GLU A 410 13.84 1.44 -7.98
C GLU A 410 12.86 2.63 -7.86
N GLN A 411 11.75 2.53 -8.59
CA GLN A 411 10.78 3.63 -8.75
C GLN A 411 10.26 4.25 -7.44
N HIS A 412 10.22 3.51 -6.32
CA HIS A 412 9.65 3.97 -5.06
C HIS A 412 10.40 5.15 -4.42
N ARG A 413 11.62 5.45 -4.89
CA ARG A 413 12.39 6.61 -4.45
C ARG A 413 12.11 7.89 -5.24
N PHE A 414 11.31 7.82 -6.30
CA PHE A 414 11.04 8.93 -7.22
C PHE A 414 9.60 9.43 -7.10
N GLY A 415 9.44 10.76 -7.00
CA GLY A 415 8.12 11.38 -6.85
C GLY A 415 7.29 11.37 -8.14
N VAL A 416 5.96 11.38 -8.02
CA VAL A 416 5.03 11.36 -9.17
C VAL A 416 5.28 12.50 -10.17
N LYS A 417 5.55 13.72 -9.68
CA LYS A 417 5.84 14.91 -10.52
C LYS A 417 7.09 14.79 -11.38
N GLN A 418 8.10 14.07 -10.88
CA GLN A 418 9.37 13.87 -11.57
C GLN A 418 9.20 12.97 -12.81
N ARG A 419 8.27 12.01 -12.77
CA ARG A 419 7.94 11.13 -13.88
C ARG A 419 7.23 11.88 -15.02
N ALA A 420 6.32 12.79 -14.68
CA ALA A 420 5.63 13.63 -15.66
C ALA A 420 6.60 14.54 -16.41
N ALA A 421 7.53 15.19 -15.70
CA ALA A 421 8.52 16.09 -16.28
C ALA A 421 9.48 15.42 -17.28
N LEU A 422 9.74 14.11 -17.17
CA LEU A 422 10.54 13.37 -18.15
C LEU A 422 9.74 13.02 -19.41
N ARG A 423 8.44 12.73 -19.28
CA ARG A 423 7.57 12.45 -20.43
C ARG A 423 7.39 13.70 -21.31
N GLU A 424 7.39 14.88 -20.70
CA GLU A 424 7.30 16.17 -21.40
C GLU A 424 8.57 16.55 -22.18
N LYS A 425 9.69 15.83 -21.99
CA LYS A 425 10.96 16.08 -22.71
C LYS A 425 11.08 15.31 -24.03
N GLY A 426 10.16 14.39 -24.32
CA GLY A 426 10.08 13.71 -25.62
C GLY A 426 9.44 14.61 -26.67
N VAL A 427 9.77 14.38 -27.95
CA VAL A 427 9.09 15.05 -29.08
C VAL A 427 7.64 14.56 -29.19
N GLU A 428 7.45 13.26 -28.99
CA GLU A 428 6.17 12.59 -28.78
C GLU A 428 6.22 11.89 -27.41
N THR A 429 5.13 11.27 -26.97
CA THR A 429 5.08 10.64 -25.64
C THR A 429 6.04 9.45 -25.61
N PRO A 430 7.14 9.48 -24.82
CA PRO A 430 8.10 8.40 -24.77
C PRO A 430 7.52 7.18 -24.03
N ASP A 431 8.04 6.02 -24.38
CA ASP A 431 7.85 4.76 -23.68
C ASP A 431 8.46 4.82 -22.28
N VAL A 432 7.79 4.20 -21.30
CA VAL A 432 8.22 4.15 -19.91
C VAL A 432 8.27 2.72 -19.42
N LEU A 433 9.46 2.29 -18.97
CA LEU A 433 9.69 1.01 -18.31
C LEU A 433 10.14 1.26 -16.86
N LEU A 434 9.29 0.92 -15.91
CA LEU A 434 9.62 0.98 -14.49
C LEU A 434 10.17 -0.36 -14.03
N MET A 435 11.20 -0.37 -13.20
CA MET A 435 11.76 -1.57 -12.61
C MET A 435 11.66 -1.52 -11.08
N THR A 436 11.40 -2.67 -10.48
CA THR A 436 11.42 -2.82 -9.02
C THR A 436 12.10 -4.12 -8.61
N ALA A 437 12.89 -4.06 -7.55
CA ALA A 437 13.51 -5.24 -6.96
C ALA A 437 12.64 -5.93 -5.91
N THR A 438 11.63 -5.25 -5.37
CA THR A 438 10.63 -5.84 -4.47
C THR A 438 9.52 -6.45 -5.29
N PRO A 439 9.37 -7.79 -5.30
CA PRO A 439 8.21 -8.42 -5.90
C PRO A 439 6.96 -7.91 -5.21
N ILE A 440 5.99 -7.45 -5.98
CA ILE A 440 4.68 -7.06 -5.47
C ILE A 440 3.70 -8.13 -5.95
N PRO A 441 2.81 -8.66 -5.08
CA PRO A 441 1.77 -9.57 -5.53
C PRO A 441 1.06 -8.98 -6.75
N ARG A 442 0.93 -9.76 -7.82
CA ARG A 442 0.50 -9.26 -9.13
C ARG A 442 -0.83 -8.50 -9.05
N THR A 443 -1.76 -8.99 -8.24
CA THR A 443 -3.08 -8.38 -8.05
C THR A 443 -2.98 -7.02 -7.33
N LEU A 444 -2.07 -6.90 -6.36
CA LEU A 444 -1.78 -5.64 -5.68
C LEU A 444 -1.10 -4.65 -6.66
N ALA A 445 -0.13 -5.11 -7.44
CA ALA A 445 0.57 -4.27 -8.41
C ALA A 445 -0.38 -3.73 -9.49
N LEU A 446 -1.35 -4.53 -9.96
CA LEU A 446 -2.35 -4.11 -10.95
C LEU A 446 -3.41 -3.16 -10.38
N THR A 447 -3.57 -3.10 -9.06
CA THR A 447 -4.45 -2.13 -8.40
C THR A 447 -3.72 -0.82 -8.14
N VAL A 448 -2.50 -0.91 -7.60
CA VAL A 448 -1.69 0.25 -7.22
C VAL A 448 -1.12 0.98 -8.44
N TYR A 449 -0.77 0.22 -9.47
CA TYR A 449 -0.20 0.72 -10.70
C TYR A 449 -1.09 0.36 -11.89
N GLY A 450 -2.41 0.38 -11.73
CA GLY A 450 -3.37 -0.10 -12.74
C GLY A 450 -3.34 0.61 -14.10
N ASP A 451 -2.61 1.71 -14.20
CA ASP A 451 -2.27 2.40 -15.45
C ASP A 451 -1.04 1.82 -16.17
N LEU A 452 -0.38 0.80 -15.60
CA LEU A 452 0.80 0.12 -16.14
C LEU A 452 0.50 -1.34 -16.54
N ASP A 453 1.10 -1.79 -17.62
CA ASP A 453 1.22 -3.22 -17.93
C ASP A 453 2.28 -3.86 -17.03
N ILE A 454 2.12 -5.13 -16.64
CA ILE A 454 3.06 -5.79 -15.72
C ILE A 454 3.73 -6.98 -16.39
N SER A 455 5.06 -6.95 -16.41
CA SER A 455 5.90 -8.09 -16.73
C SER A 455 6.55 -8.63 -15.46
N THR A 456 6.55 -9.95 -15.32
CA THR A 456 7.12 -10.63 -14.15
C THR A 456 8.23 -11.56 -14.58
N LEU A 457 9.41 -11.42 -13.97
CA LEU A 457 10.52 -12.37 -14.02
C LEU A 457 10.42 -13.32 -12.83
N ASP A 458 9.85 -14.48 -13.08
CA ASP A 458 9.55 -15.57 -12.14
C ASP A 458 10.65 -16.66 -12.10
N GLU A 459 11.68 -16.55 -12.93
CA GLU A 459 12.80 -17.48 -12.98
C GLU A 459 14.11 -16.81 -12.53
N LEU A 460 14.92 -17.53 -11.75
CA LEU A 460 16.29 -17.12 -11.43
C LEU A 460 17.26 -17.58 -12.54
N PRO A 461 18.32 -16.80 -12.85
CA PRO A 461 19.33 -17.21 -13.82
C PRO A 461 20.00 -18.54 -13.45
N PRO A 462 20.34 -19.39 -14.44
CA PRO A 462 21.00 -20.67 -14.20
C PRO A 462 22.38 -20.47 -13.54
N GLY A 463 22.73 -21.36 -12.60
CA GLY A 463 24.01 -21.33 -11.87
C GLY A 463 23.98 -20.60 -10.52
N ARG A 464 22.89 -19.91 -10.19
CA ARG A 464 22.77 -19.23 -8.90
C ARG A 464 22.37 -20.20 -7.78
N MET A 465 23.21 -20.31 -6.76
CA MET A 465 22.90 -21.09 -5.56
C MET A 465 21.98 -20.29 -4.61
N PRO A 466 20.94 -20.91 -4.04
CA PRO A 466 20.09 -20.25 -3.05
C PRO A 466 20.89 -19.91 -1.80
N VAL A 467 20.60 -18.74 -1.21
CA VAL A 467 21.25 -18.28 0.02
C VAL A 467 20.73 -19.10 1.19
N ALA A 468 21.61 -19.87 1.84
CA ALA A 468 21.26 -20.67 3.01
C ALA A 468 20.96 -19.72 4.17
N THR A 469 19.69 -19.69 4.60
CA THR A 469 19.19 -18.71 5.57
C THR A 469 18.91 -19.38 6.91
N TYR A 470 19.53 -18.88 7.98
CA TYR A 470 19.43 -19.46 9.32
C TYR A 470 18.99 -18.41 10.34
N LEU A 471 18.05 -18.80 11.21
CA LEU A 471 17.71 -18.06 12.42
C LEU A 471 18.65 -18.51 13.55
N VAL A 472 19.42 -17.58 14.09
CA VAL A 472 20.43 -17.83 15.13
C VAL A 472 19.97 -17.17 16.43
N GLY A 473 19.80 -17.98 17.48
CA GLY A 473 19.46 -17.48 18.81
C GLY A 473 20.64 -16.82 19.51
N GLU A 474 20.36 -16.02 20.54
CA GLU A 474 21.38 -15.30 21.34
C GLU A 474 22.49 -16.20 21.90
N LYS A 475 22.15 -17.45 22.27
CA LYS A 475 23.11 -18.44 22.79
C LYS A 475 24.13 -18.90 21.75
N ASP A 476 23.73 -18.94 20.47
CA ASP A 476 24.53 -19.47 19.37
C ASP A 476 25.26 -18.35 18.59
N ARG A 477 25.07 -17.08 18.99
CA ARG A 477 25.75 -15.91 18.40
C ARG A 477 27.28 -16.08 18.32
N PRO A 478 27.99 -16.58 19.36
CA PRO A 478 29.44 -16.80 19.25
C PRO A 478 29.81 -17.80 18.14
N GLY A 479 28.98 -18.83 17.91
CA GLY A 479 29.17 -19.80 16.84
C GLY A 479 29.01 -19.17 15.45
N ALA A 480 28.01 -18.29 15.28
CA ALA A 480 27.80 -17.55 14.04
C ALA A 480 28.99 -16.64 13.68
N TYR A 481 29.58 -15.94 14.66
CA TYR A 481 30.75 -15.10 14.43
C TYR A 481 32.01 -15.92 14.09
N LYS A 482 32.18 -17.08 14.73
CA LYS A 482 33.27 -18.00 14.38
C LYS A 482 33.13 -18.51 12.94
N PHE A 483 31.92 -18.89 12.54
CA PHE A 483 31.63 -19.30 11.16
C PHE A 483 31.93 -18.17 10.16
N LEU A 484 31.54 -16.93 10.48
CA LEU A 484 31.86 -15.76 9.67
C LEU A 484 33.39 -15.58 9.51
N GLU A 485 34.15 -15.76 10.59
CA GLU A 485 35.61 -15.64 10.55
C GLU A 485 36.26 -16.73 9.67
N GLU A 486 35.79 -17.97 9.76
CA GLU A 486 36.28 -19.09 8.95
C GLU A 486 36.04 -18.88 7.45
N GLU A 487 34.91 -18.27 7.10
CA GLU A 487 34.56 -17.94 5.72
C GLU A 487 35.40 -16.77 5.19
N ILE A 488 35.66 -15.74 6.00
CA ILE A 488 36.55 -14.64 5.62
C ILE A 488 37.99 -15.12 5.44
N LYS A 489 38.46 -16.08 6.26
CA LYS A 489 39.78 -16.72 6.08
C LYS A 489 39.93 -17.42 4.73
N LYS A 490 38.82 -17.80 4.07
CA LYS A 490 38.81 -18.33 2.69
C LYS A 490 38.90 -17.24 1.61
N GLY A 491 39.12 -15.98 1.99
CA GLY A 491 39.22 -14.82 1.09
C GLY A 491 37.90 -14.14 0.78
N ARG A 492 36.84 -14.44 1.55
CA ARG A 492 35.48 -13.92 1.34
C ARG A 492 35.22 -12.66 2.16
N GLN A 493 34.12 -11.97 1.86
CA GLN A 493 33.70 -10.77 2.58
C GLN A 493 32.31 -10.93 3.21
N ALA A 494 32.02 -10.15 4.25
CA ALA A 494 30.76 -10.22 4.98
C ALA A 494 30.12 -8.85 5.20
N TYR A 495 28.78 -8.83 5.21
CA TYR A 495 27.96 -7.71 5.67
C TYR A 495 27.44 -7.99 7.07
N ILE A 496 27.43 -6.97 7.94
CA ILE A 496 26.74 -7.01 9.24
C ILE A 496 25.79 -5.82 9.31
N VAL A 497 24.49 -6.08 9.38
CA VAL A 497 23.45 -5.05 9.36
C VAL A 497 22.79 -4.93 10.73
N TYR A 498 22.72 -3.69 11.24
CA TYR A 498 22.00 -3.34 12.47
C TYR A 498 20.72 -2.55 12.17
N PRO A 499 19.62 -2.85 12.89
CA PRO A 499 18.38 -2.12 12.74
C PRO A 499 18.50 -0.73 13.35
N LEU A 500 17.72 0.17 12.75
CA LEU A 500 17.48 1.49 13.31
C LEU A 500 16.55 1.32 14.52
N ILE A 501 16.89 1.91 15.67
CA ILE A 501 15.99 2.00 16.81
C ILE A 501 15.23 3.31 16.66
N GLU A 502 13.89 3.26 16.68
CA GLU A 502 13.00 4.41 16.44
C GLU A 502 13.08 5.53 17.50
N GLU A 503 13.92 5.38 18.52
CA GLU A 503 14.14 6.37 19.57
C GLU A 503 15.37 7.23 19.28
N SER A 504 15.13 8.27 18.46
CA SER A 504 16.03 9.41 18.16
C SER A 504 17.27 9.16 17.28
N GLU A 505 17.31 9.88 16.16
CA GLU A 505 18.32 9.73 15.10
C GLU A 505 19.77 10.13 15.46
N LYS A 506 20.00 10.59 16.70
CA LYS A 506 21.35 10.88 17.25
C LYS A 506 21.93 9.69 18.04
N LEU A 507 21.09 8.79 18.54
CA LEU A 507 21.51 7.53 19.16
C LEU A 507 21.92 6.49 18.09
N GLU A 508 21.38 6.61 16.87
CA GLU A 508 21.65 5.77 15.68
C GLU A 508 23.13 5.67 15.29
N VAL A 509 23.78 6.83 15.10
CA VAL A 509 25.19 6.90 14.66
C VAL A 509 26.10 6.37 15.76
N LYS A 510 25.73 6.57 17.03
CA LYS A 510 26.49 6.06 18.17
C LYS A 510 26.46 4.54 18.22
N ALA A 511 25.28 3.91 18.12
CA ALA A 511 25.15 2.45 18.18
C ALA A 511 25.92 1.73 17.06
N ALA A 512 25.75 2.15 15.79
CA ALA A 512 26.47 1.52 14.68
C ALA A 512 27.99 1.75 14.76
N THR A 513 28.42 2.94 15.19
CA THR A 513 29.85 3.26 15.36
C THR A 513 30.48 2.52 16.54
N GLU A 514 29.76 2.42 17.66
CA GLU A 514 30.19 1.67 18.85
C GLU A 514 30.29 0.18 18.52
N MET A 515 29.31 -0.38 17.82
CA MET A 515 29.36 -1.78 17.41
C MET A 515 30.47 -2.05 16.39
N ALA A 516 30.69 -1.19 15.40
CA ALA A 516 31.82 -1.34 14.49
C ALA A 516 33.16 -1.29 15.23
N ARG A 517 33.29 -0.43 16.25
CA ARG A 517 34.48 -0.40 17.12
C ARG A 517 34.61 -1.67 17.95
N HIS A 518 33.51 -2.19 18.48
CA HIS A 518 33.48 -3.45 19.23
C HIS A 518 33.90 -4.64 18.34
N PHE A 519 33.36 -4.73 17.12
CA PHE A 519 33.80 -5.74 16.15
C PHE A 519 35.28 -5.59 15.81
N GLN A 520 35.78 -4.38 15.59
CA GLN A 520 37.18 -4.18 15.25
C GLN A 520 38.15 -4.45 16.42
N ARG A 521 37.74 -4.20 17.67
CA ARG A 521 38.61 -4.30 18.85
C ARG A 521 38.51 -5.66 19.55
N ASP A 522 37.29 -6.14 19.75
CA ASP A 522 37.01 -7.21 20.70
C ASP A 522 36.68 -8.54 20.01
N ILE A 523 36.02 -8.52 18.85
CA ILE A 523 35.57 -9.74 18.15
C ILE A 523 36.51 -10.13 17.00
N PHE A 524 36.86 -9.18 16.13
CA PHE A 524 37.65 -9.39 14.91
C PHE A 524 38.89 -8.48 14.86
N PRO A 525 39.82 -8.58 15.83
CA PRO A 525 41.01 -7.72 15.88
C PRO A 525 41.96 -7.90 14.68
N HIS A 526 41.87 -9.03 13.98
CA HIS A 526 42.73 -9.37 12.84
C HIS A 526 42.09 -9.09 11.48
N LEU A 527 40.83 -8.65 11.44
CA LEU A 527 40.10 -8.35 10.19
C LEU A 527 39.90 -6.85 10.03
N ARG A 528 39.69 -6.41 8.79
CA ARG A 528 39.47 -5.00 8.46
C ARG A 528 37.97 -4.72 8.46
N VAL A 529 37.49 -4.00 9.47
CA VAL A 529 36.07 -3.66 9.63
C VAL A 529 35.81 -2.23 9.13
N GLY A 530 34.89 -2.11 8.18
CA GLY A 530 34.37 -0.85 7.65
C GLY A 530 33.01 -0.49 8.26
N LEU A 531 32.67 0.80 8.21
CA LEU A 531 31.39 1.31 8.69
C LEU A 531 30.69 2.11 7.60
N LEU A 532 29.39 1.86 7.40
CA LEU A 532 28.53 2.59 6.46
C LEU A 532 27.19 2.96 7.12
N TYR A 533 26.82 4.24 7.18
CA TYR A 533 25.52 4.67 7.73
C TYR A 533 24.91 5.85 6.97
N GLY A 534 23.60 6.10 7.18
CA GLY A 534 22.78 6.92 6.29
C GLY A 534 23.18 8.39 6.20
N ARG A 535 23.76 8.94 7.25
CA ARG A 535 24.16 10.36 7.34
C ARG A 535 25.60 10.65 6.93
N MET A 536 26.39 9.63 6.55
CA MET A 536 27.72 9.86 5.99
C MET A 536 27.62 10.73 4.74
N LYS A 537 28.62 11.59 4.53
CA LYS A 537 28.72 12.38 3.30
C LYS A 537 28.81 11.44 2.09
N GLY A 538 28.26 11.84 0.95
CA GLY A 538 28.25 11.03 -0.27
C GLY A 538 29.63 10.49 -0.63
N GLU A 539 30.63 11.38 -0.65
CA GLU A 539 32.05 11.05 -0.93
C GLU A 539 32.63 10.02 0.05
N GLU A 540 32.27 10.09 1.33
CA GLU A 540 32.76 9.14 2.35
C GLU A 540 32.13 7.76 2.16
N LYS A 541 30.82 7.69 1.86
CA LYS A 541 30.12 6.43 1.56
C LYS A 541 30.73 5.77 0.33
N GLU A 542 30.93 6.54 -0.73
CA GLU A 542 31.54 6.09 -1.98
C GLU A 542 32.93 5.51 -1.73
N LYS A 543 33.76 6.23 -0.96
CA LYS A 543 35.10 5.76 -0.60
C LYS A 543 35.07 4.44 0.18
N VAL A 544 34.21 4.30 1.19
CA VAL A 544 34.09 3.05 1.95
C VAL A 544 33.61 1.90 1.07
N MET A 545 32.59 2.14 0.23
CA MET A 545 32.08 1.12 -0.68
C MET A 545 33.13 0.69 -1.71
N GLN A 546 33.93 1.62 -2.21
CA GLN A 546 35.03 1.32 -3.13
C GLN A 546 36.11 0.46 -2.46
N LEU A 547 36.52 0.81 -1.24
CA LEU A 547 37.46 0.00 -0.45
C LEU A 547 36.92 -1.40 -0.18
N PHE A 548 35.63 -1.54 0.09
CA PHE A 548 34.98 -2.84 0.27
C PHE A 548 34.95 -3.63 -1.04
N LYS A 549 34.60 -3.01 -2.17
CA LYS A 549 34.63 -3.66 -3.49
C LYS A 549 36.03 -4.14 -3.90
N GLU A 550 37.08 -3.41 -3.52
CA GLU A 550 38.48 -3.78 -3.78
C GLU A 550 39.03 -4.86 -2.83
N GLY A 551 38.23 -5.37 -1.89
CA GLY A 551 38.69 -6.34 -0.90
C GLY A 551 39.66 -5.75 0.13
N ARG A 552 39.67 -4.42 0.31
CA ARG A 552 40.46 -3.74 1.36
C ARG A 552 39.76 -3.70 2.71
N ILE A 553 38.47 -4.02 2.75
CA ILE A 553 37.65 -4.18 3.94
C ILE A 553 37.06 -5.59 3.89
N ASP A 554 37.18 -6.35 4.97
CA ASP A 554 36.70 -7.74 5.04
C ASP A 554 35.24 -7.79 5.51
N ILE A 555 34.89 -6.93 6.46
CA ILE A 555 33.56 -6.85 7.07
C ILE A 555 33.03 -5.43 6.92
N LEU A 556 31.84 -5.29 6.32
CA LEU A 556 31.15 -4.00 6.27
C LEU A 556 29.98 -3.98 7.26
N VAL A 557 30.13 -3.20 8.33
CA VAL A 557 29.05 -2.93 9.29
C VAL A 557 28.19 -1.79 8.77
N SER A 558 26.89 -1.99 8.68
CA SER A 558 25.98 -0.97 8.19
C SER A 558 24.61 -0.96 8.87
N THR A 559 23.86 0.10 8.58
CA THR A 559 22.42 0.22 8.83
C THR A 559 21.66 -0.21 7.57
N THR A 560 20.37 0.11 7.45
CA THR A 560 19.52 -0.16 6.26
C THR A 560 20.03 0.44 4.94
N VAL A 561 21.15 1.17 4.94
CA VAL A 561 21.72 1.84 3.77
C VAL A 561 22.25 0.86 2.70
N ILE A 562 22.59 -0.37 3.07
CA ILE A 562 23.01 -1.42 2.12
C ILE A 562 21.87 -1.80 1.15
N GLU A 563 20.63 -1.38 1.40
CA GLU A 563 19.53 -1.49 0.43
C GLU A 563 19.86 -0.88 -0.94
N VAL A 564 20.86 0.00 -1.05
CA VAL A 564 21.28 0.60 -2.32
C VAL A 564 22.17 -0.36 -3.12
N GLY A 565 21.56 -1.12 -4.03
CA GLY A 565 22.03 -1.41 -5.38
C GLY A 565 23.34 -2.17 -5.67
N ILE A 566 24.32 -2.14 -4.79
CA ILE A 566 25.71 -2.43 -5.14
C ILE A 566 25.95 -3.95 -5.20
N ASP A 567 26.64 -4.37 -6.26
CA ASP A 567 27.01 -5.77 -6.50
C ASP A 567 28.45 -6.04 -6.02
N ILE A 568 28.60 -6.97 -5.06
CA ILE A 568 29.91 -7.39 -4.55
C ILE A 568 29.95 -8.93 -4.60
N PRO A 569 30.46 -9.51 -5.71
CA PRO A 569 30.46 -10.96 -5.92
C PRO A 569 31.18 -11.77 -4.83
N ASN A 570 32.19 -11.16 -4.19
CA ASN A 570 32.98 -11.80 -3.14
C ASN A 570 32.33 -11.73 -1.74
N ALA A 571 31.24 -10.96 -1.59
CA ALA A 571 30.46 -10.91 -0.35
C ALA A 571 29.52 -12.13 -0.30
N SER A 572 29.85 -13.09 0.56
CA SER A 572 29.14 -14.37 0.65
C SER A 572 28.33 -14.52 1.93
N ILE A 573 28.54 -13.66 2.94
CA ILE A 573 27.84 -13.75 4.22
C ILE A 573 27.08 -12.45 4.49
N MET A 574 25.80 -12.58 4.81
CA MET A 574 24.95 -11.52 5.34
C MET A 574 24.60 -11.86 6.79
N VAL A 575 24.94 -10.98 7.72
CA VAL A 575 24.56 -11.07 9.13
C VAL A 575 23.58 -9.94 9.43
N ILE A 576 22.40 -10.28 9.93
CA ILE A 576 21.36 -9.30 10.28
C ILE A 576 21.13 -9.40 11.78
N GLU A 577 21.49 -8.36 12.51
CA GLU A 577 21.31 -8.28 13.96
C GLU A 577 19.91 -7.83 14.31
N ASN A 578 19.37 -8.31 15.44
CA ASN A 578 18.01 -8.05 15.89
C ASN A 578 16.99 -8.13 14.72
N ALA A 579 17.06 -9.22 13.95
CA ALA A 579 16.37 -9.37 12.69
C ALA A 579 14.84 -9.20 12.80
N GLU A 580 14.26 -9.45 13.97
CA GLU A 580 12.84 -9.27 14.27
C GLU A 580 12.36 -7.82 14.12
N ARG A 581 13.27 -6.84 14.13
CA ARG A 581 12.97 -5.41 13.96
C ARG A 581 12.77 -4.98 12.51
N PHE A 582 13.14 -5.81 11.54
CA PHE A 582 12.99 -5.49 10.13
C PHE A 582 11.68 -6.06 9.55
N GLY A 583 11.15 -5.41 8.52
CA GLY A 583 10.08 -5.97 7.69
C GLY A 583 10.58 -7.07 6.76
N LEU A 584 9.69 -7.96 6.28
CA LEU A 584 10.10 -9.05 5.38
C LEU A 584 10.72 -8.56 4.08
N ALA A 585 10.14 -7.53 3.47
CA ALA A 585 10.67 -6.95 2.24
C ALA A 585 12.12 -6.46 2.41
N GLN A 586 12.44 -5.86 3.57
CA GLN A 586 13.81 -5.40 3.87
C GLN A 586 14.76 -6.58 4.09
N LEU A 587 14.34 -7.58 4.89
CA LEU A 587 15.12 -8.80 5.11
C LEU A 587 15.43 -9.51 3.78
N HIS A 588 14.45 -9.60 2.88
CA HIS A 588 14.61 -10.19 1.55
C HIS A 588 15.56 -9.40 0.66
N GLN A 589 15.45 -8.07 0.61
CA GLN A 589 16.39 -7.22 -0.11
C GLN A 589 17.83 -7.37 0.42
N MET A 590 18.01 -7.40 1.74
CA MET A 590 19.32 -7.59 2.36
C MET A 590 19.89 -8.99 2.04
N ARG A 591 19.08 -10.05 2.16
CA ARG A 591 19.48 -11.40 1.74
C ARG A 591 19.93 -11.44 0.28
N GLY A 592 19.25 -10.71 -0.61
CA GLY A 592 19.59 -10.62 -2.04
C GLY A 592 20.88 -9.85 -2.36
N ARG A 593 21.55 -9.25 -1.37
CA ARG A 593 22.86 -8.58 -1.53
C ARG A 593 24.03 -9.57 -1.53
N VAL A 594 23.82 -10.79 -1.06
CA VAL A 594 24.78 -11.91 -1.15
C VAL A 594 24.31 -12.96 -2.16
N GLY A 595 25.15 -13.94 -2.50
CA GLY A 595 24.81 -14.97 -3.51
C GLY A 595 24.89 -14.46 -4.95
N ARG A 596 25.88 -13.61 -5.23
CA ARG A 596 26.16 -13.06 -6.56
C ARG A 596 27.44 -13.58 -7.22
N GLY A 597 28.29 -14.28 -6.46
CA GLY A 597 29.44 -15.02 -6.98
C GLY A 597 29.18 -16.52 -7.08
N ASP A 598 30.23 -17.28 -7.38
CA ASP A 598 30.18 -18.74 -7.55
C ASP A 598 30.16 -19.52 -6.22
N TYR A 599 30.20 -18.82 -5.08
CA TYR A 599 30.30 -19.42 -3.76
C TYR A 599 28.93 -19.52 -3.08
N GLN A 600 28.74 -20.63 -2.35
CA GLN A 600 27.60 -20.78 -1.44
C GLN A 600 27.56 -19.60 -0.48
N SER A 601 26.44 -18.91 -0.45
CA SER A 601 26.22 -17.73 0.39
C SER A 601 25.28 -18.03 1.55
N TYR A 602 25.44 -17.29 2.63
CA TYR A 602 24.76 -17.51 3.91
C TYR A 602 24.12 -16.23 4.41
N CYS A 603 22.90 -16.35 4.94
CA CYS A 603 22.18 -15.27 5.61
C CYS A 603 21.89 -15.68 7.05
N LEU A 604 22.58 -15.07 8.01
CA LEU A 604 22.44 -15.34 9.44
C LEU A 604 21.58 -14.24 10.06
N MET A 605 20.36 -14.58 10.47
CA MET A 605 19.46 -13.67 11.17
C MET A 605 19.60 -13.89 12.67
N LEU A 606 20.27 -12.97 13.35
CA LEU A 606 20.43 -13.01 14.80
C LEU A 606 19.27 -12.24 15.43
N GLY A 607 18.61 -12.86 16.40
CA GLY A 607 17.49 -12.21 17.06
C GLY A 607 16.81 -13.12 18.06
N SER A 608 16.04 -12.51 18.96
CA SER A 608 15.17 -13.21 19.92
C SER A 608 13.77 -12.63 19.82
N PRO A 609 12.97 -13.04 18.82
CA PRO A 609 11.63 -12.50 18.62
C PRO A 609 10.73 -12.80 19.83
N ALA A 610 10.35 -11.74 20.53
CA ALA A 610 9.45 -11.79 21.68
C ALA A 610 7.98 -11.96 21.27
N SER A 611 7.59 -11.42 20.11
CA SER A 611 6.22 -11.49 19.58
C SER A 611 6.00 -12.71 18.68
N GLN A 612 4.75 -13.19 18.62
CA GLN A 612 4.35 -14.28 17.71
C GLN A 612 4.48 -13.86 16.25
N GLU A 613 4.17 -12.60 15.93
CA GLU A 613 4.30 -12.03 14.59
C GLU A 613 5.78 -12.01 14.14
N GLY A 614 6.70 -11.53 15.00
CA GLY A 614 8.13 -11.52 14.70
C GLY A 614 8.71 -12.91 14.47
N ARG A 615 8.20 -13.93 15.19
CA ARG A 615 8.57 -15.34 14.94
C ARG A 615 8.10 -15.83 13.58
N LYS A 616 6.82 -15.63 13.25
CA LYS A 616 6.27 -16.05 11.95
C LYS A 616 7.01 -15.35 10.80
N ARG A 617 7.35 -14.07 10.98
CA ARG A 617 8.16 -13.30 10.02
C ARG A 617 9.53 -13.94 9.73
N LEU A 618 10.31 -14.20 10.77
CA LEU A 618 11.64 -14.79 10.58
C LEU A 618 11.58 -16.23 10.07
N GLN A 619 10.53 -16.97 10.44
CA GLN A 619 10.28 -18.32 9.93
C GLN A 619 10.04 -18.32 8.41
N VAL A 620 9.19 -17.42 7.90
CA VAL A 620 8.95 -17.27 6.45
C VAL A 620 10.26 -17.06 5.69
N MET A 621 11.16 -16.22 6.21
CA MET A 621 12.49 -15.97 5.61
C MET A 621 13.40 -17.21 5.57
N THR A 622 13.24 -18.15 6.51
CA THR A 622 14.00 -19.41 6.51
C THR A 622 13.39 -20.49 5.61
N GLU A 623 12.08 -20.45 5.38
CA GLU A 623 11.36 -21.49 4.63
C GLU A 623 11.38 -21.28 3.12
N THR A 624 11.44 -20.04 2.65
CA THR A 624 11.40 -19.74 1.22
C THR A 624 12.43 -18.70 0.79
N SER A 625 13.01 -18.92 -0.39
CA SER A 625 13.83 -17.94 -1.10
C SER A 625 13.04 -17.10 -2.10
N ASP A 626 11.79 -17.43 -2.37
CA ASP A 626 10.95 -16.79 -3.38
C ASP A 626 10.40 -15.44 -2.88
N GLY A 627 10.87 -14.35 -3.48
CA GLY A 627 10.44 -13.01 -3.11
C GLY A 627 8.94 -12.72 -3.35
N PHE A 628 8.26 -13.41 -4.27
CA PHE A 628 6.80 -13.24 -4.46
C PHE A 628 6.03 -13.82 -3.29
N ARG A 629 6.37 -15.05 -2.88
CA ARG A 629 5.76 -15.70 -1.72
C ARG A 629 6.03 -14.91 -0.42
N ILE A 630 7.24 -14.35 -0.28
CA ILE A 630 7.57 -13.49 0.86
C ILE A 630 6.69 -12.22 0.88
N ALA A 631 6.44 -11.62 -0.28
CA ALA A 631 5.61 -10.42 -0.37
C ALA A 631 4.12 -10.71 -0.06
N GLU A 632 3.62 -11.90 -0.41
CA GLU A 632 2.28 -12.35 -0.02
C GLU A 632 2.18 -12.54 1.50
N GLU A 633 3.12 -13.25 2.12
CA GLU A 633 3.16 -13.44 3.59
C GLU A 633 3.37 -12.10 4.34
N ASP A 634 4.15 -11.17 3.80
CA ASP A 634 4.32 -9.82 4.38
C ASP A 634 3.01 -9.04 4.41
N LEU A 635 2.22 -9.15 3.34
CA LEU A 635 0.91 -8.52 3.25
C LEU A 635 -0.08 -9.13 4.25
N GLU A 636 -0.06 -10.45 4.41
CA GLU A 636 -0.88 -11.15 5.41
C GLU A 636 -0.48 -10.79 6.86
N LEU A 637 0.83 -10.70 7.14
CA LEU A 637 1.36 -10.47 8.48
C LEU A 637 1.18 -9.04 8.98
N ARG A 638 1.49 -8.04 8.14
CA ARG A 638 1.36 -6.62 8.50
C ARG A 638 -0.09 -6.17 8.65
N GLY A 639 -0.99 -6.94 8.04
CA GLY A 639 -2.34 -6.48 7.80
C GLY A 639 -2.39 -5.30 6.82
N PRO A 640 -3.58 -4.99 6.32
CA PRO A 640 -3.76 -4.13 5.17
C PRO A 640 -3.35 -2.66 5.32
N GLY A 641 -3.23 -2.13 6.54
CA GLY A 641 -3.09 -0.69 6.78
C GLY A 641 -1.68 -0.11 6.56
N GLU A 642 -0.61 -0.89 6.77
CA GLU A 642 0.76 -0.36 6.83
C GLU A 642 1.52 -0.38 5.49
N PHE A 643 1.22 -1.33 4.58
CA PHE A 643 1.86 -1.35 3.26
C PHE A 643 1.58 -0.06 2.46
N PHE A 644 0.42 0.57 2.74
CA PHE A 644 -0.01 1.83 2.15
C PHE A 644 0.46 3.08 2.92
N GLY A 645 1.43 2.93 3.84
CA GLY A 645 1.98 4.00 4.71
C GLY A 645 2.62 5.20 4.01
N ILE A 646 2.50 5.31 2.70
CA ILE A 646 2.69 6.54 1.94
C ILE A 646 1.43 6.72 1.11
N ARG A 647 0.60 7.71 1.50
CA ARG A 647 -0.42 8.35 0.66
C ARG A 647 0.19 8.63 -0.72
N GLN A 648 0.04 7.70 -1.66
CA GLN A 648 0.48 7.93 -3.03
C GLN A 648 -0.50 8.94 -3.63
N SER A 649 -0.03 10.16 -3.81
CA SER A 649 -0.73 11.25 -4.48
C SER A 649 -1.39 10.75 -5.77
N GLY A 650 -2.72 10.67 -5.79
CA GLY A 650 -3.50 10.33 -7.00
C GLY A 650 -4.52 9.21 -6.81
N MET A 651 -4.30 8.27 -5.88
CA MET A 651 -5.24 7.17 -5.63
C MET A 651 -6.39 7.64 -4.72
N PRO A 652 -7.65 7.30 -5.05
CA PRO A 652 -8.79 7.64 -4.21
C PRO A 652 -8.76 6.91 -2.87
N GLU A 653 -9.23 7.56 -1.81
CA GLU A 653 -9.37 6.91 -0.50
C GLU A 653 -10.51 5.88 -0.55
N LEU A 654 -10.19 4.62 -0.25
CA LEU A 654 -11.17 3.55 -0.06
C LEU A 654 -11.87 3.76 1.29
N ARG A 655 -13.21 3.74 1.29
CA ARG A 655 -14.06 4.00 2.46
C ARG A 655 -14.36 2.73 3.24
N ILE A 656 -14.44 1.58 2.57
CA ILE A 656 -14.80 0.29 3.18
C ILE A 656 -13.94 -0.87 2.69
N GLY A 657 -13.56 -0.84 1.41
CA GLY A 657 -12.78 -1.88 0.76
C GLY A 657 -11.34 -1.87 1.23
N ASP A 658 -10.83 -3.08 1.43
CA ASP A 658 -9.50 -3.29 1.93
C ASP A 658 -8.73 -4.18 0.94
N ILE A 659 -7.73 -3.60 0.27
CA ILE A 659 -7.09 -4.25 -0.89
C ILE A 659 -6.47 -5.60 -0.52
N ALA A 660 -5.92 -5.73 0.70
CA ALA A 660 -5.27 -6.96 1.10
C ALA A 660 -6.28 -8.06 1.44
N SER A 661 -7.27 -7.75 2.28
CA SER A 661 -8.24 -8.73 2.76
C SER A 661 -9.31 -9.08 1.72
N ASP A 662 -9.64 -8.15 0.82
CA ASP A 662 -10.68 -8.31 -0.19
C ASP A 662 -10.12 -8.61 -1.60
N MET A 663 -8.93 -9.20 -1.68
CA MET A 663 -8.22 -9.44 -2.96
C MET A 663 -9.09 -10.18 -4.00
N LYS A 664 -9.86 -11.18 -3.59
CA LYS A 664 -10.76 -11.94 -4.47
C LYS A 664 -11.86 -11.07 -5.08
N LEU A 665 -12.40 -10.14 -4.31
CA LEU A 665 -13.40 -9.17 -4.76
C LEU A 665 -12.79 -8.18 -5.75
N MET A 666 -11.56 -7.75 -5.52
CA MET A 666 -10.82 -6.89 -6.46
C MET A 666 -10.63 -7.56 -7.82
N GLU A 667 -10.25 -8.84 -7.85
CA GLU A 667 -10.10 -9.59 -9.10
C GLU A 667 -11.41 -9.78 -9.85
N LEU A 668 -12.51 -9.99 -9.11
CA LEU A 668 -13.85 -10.06 -9.68
C LEU A 668 -14.25 -8.73 -10.33
N ALA A 669 -14.14 -7.64 -9.57
CA ALA A 669 -14.44 -6.28 -10.01
C ALA A 669 -13.65 -5.89 -11.27
N ARG A 670 -12.37 -6.27 -11.32
CA ARG A 670 -11.52 -6.03 -12.49
C ARG A 670 -11.96 -6.79 -13.74
N ARG A 671 -12.34 -8.07 -13.59
CA ARG A 671 -12.85 -8.85 -14.72
C ARG A 671 -14.11 -8.23 -15.29
N GLU A 672 -15.03 -7.80 -14.43
CA GLU A 672 -16.26 -7.12 -14.85
C GLU A 672 -16.00 -5.77 -15.52
N ALA A 673 -15.09 -4.96 -14.98
CA ALA A 673 -14.69 -3.70 -15.62
C ALA A 673 -14.10 -3.94 -17.02
N GLY A 674 -13.28 -4.98 -17.18
CA GLY A 674 -12.72 -5.38 -18.48
C GLY A 674 -13.79 -5.85 -19.47
N LEU A 675 -14.79 -6.61 -19.03
CA LEU A 675 -15.91 -7.06 -19.88
C LEU A 675 -16.74 -5.88 -20.38
N ILE A 676 -17.05 -4.91 -19.51
CA ILE A 676 -17.81 -3.71 -19.90
C ILE A 676 -17.01 -2.89 -20.93
N LEU A 677 -15.73 -2.63 -20.68
CA LEU A 677 -14.92 -1.84 -21.62
C LEU A 677 -14.61 -2.55 -22.92
N ALA A 678 -14.65 -3.89 -22.96
CA ALA A 678 -14.55 -4.64 -24.20
C ALA A 678 -15.81 -4.51 -25.08
N ALA A 679 -16.98 -4.40 -24.45
CA ALA A 679 -18.25 -4.21 -25.15
C ALA A 679 -18.52 -2.75 -25.51
N ASP A 680 -18.26 -1.82 -24.58
CA ASP A 680 -18.48 -0.38 -24.72
C ASP A 680 -17.28 0.40 -24.17
N PRO A 681 -16.24 0.62 -24.99
CA PRO A 681 -15.01 1.30 -24.57
C PRO A 681 -15.19 2.76 -24.13
N GLU A 682 -16.31 3.39 -24.48
CA GLU A 682 -16.57 4.81 -24.20
C GLU A 682 -17.71 5.03 -23.20
N LEU A 683 -18.31 3.95 -22.68
CA LEU A 683 -19.46 3.97 -21.79
C LEU A 683 -20.60 4.85 -22.35
N ARG A 684 -20.92 4.67 -23.64
CA ARG A 684 -21.95 5.43 -24.37
C ARG A 684 -23.32 4.77 -24.34
N ASP A 685 -23.39 3.48 -24.04
CA ASP A 685 -24.66 2.75 -23.96
C ASP A 685 -25.49 3.24 -22.76
N GLY A 686 -26.83 3.13 -22.90
CA GLY A 686 -27.78 3.70 -21.93
C GLY A 686 -27.59 3.22 -20.49
N GLU A 687 -27.27 1.93 -20.28
CA GLU A 687 -27.00 1.38 -18.95
C GLU A 687 -25.61 1.78 -18.40
N HIS A 688 -24.66 2.12 -19.27
CA HIS A 688 -23.31 2.53 -18.90
C HIS A 688 -23.17 4.04 -18.65
N TYR A 689 -24.15 4.84 -19.08
CA TYR A 689 -24.19 6.28 -18.83
C TYR A 689 -24.13 6.61 -17.32
N LEU A 690 -24.88 5.86 -16.49
CA LEU A 690 -24.88 6.03 -15.04
C LEU A 690 -23.52 5.70 -14.41
N LEU A 691 -22.82 4.69 -14.95
CA LEU A 691 -21.45 4.35 -14.53
C LEU A 691 -20.49 5.51 -14.80
N ARG A 692 -20.57 6.09 -16.00
CA ARG A 692 -19.75 7.24 -16.40
C ARG A 692 -20.01 8.48 -15.55
N GLN A 693 -21.28 8.80 -15.29
CA GLN A 693 -21.63 9.94 -14.45
C GLN A 693 -21.10 9.76 -13.02
N THR A 694 -21.20 8.53 -12.50
CA THR A 694 -20.71 8.19 -11.15
C THR A 694 -19.18 8.24 -11.07
N LEU A 695 -18.47 7.77 -12.09
CA LEU A 695 -17.01 7.87 -12.17
C LEU A 695 -16.52 9.32 -12.15
N ASN A 696 -17.12 10.17 -12.98
CA ASN A 696 -16.77 11.60 -13.03
C ASN A 696 -17.03 12.29 -11.69
N ARG A 697 -18.09 11.89 -10.97
CA ARG A 697 -18.42 12.43 -9.65
C ARG A 697 -17.46 11.95 -8.56
N ARG A 698 -17.13 10.65 -8.55
CA ARG A 698 -16.26 10.04 -7.51
C ARG A 698 -14.79 10.39 -7.71
N PHE A 699 -14.34 10.57 -8.96
CA PHE A 699 -12.92 10.78 -9.29
C PHE A 699 -12.71 11.97 -10.25
N PRO A 700 -13.08 13.20 -9.88
CA PRO A 700 -13.06 14.36 -10.77
C PRO A 700 -11.65 14.82 -11.18
N THR A 701 -10.61 14.49 -10.40
CA THR A 701 -9.23 14.97 -10.61
C THR A 701 -8.19 13.85 -10.73
N SER A 702 -8.52 12.61 -10.32
CA SER A 702 -7.57 11.48 -10.32
C SER A 702 -7.35 10.85 -11.69
N PHE A 703 -8.33 10.99 -12.58
CA PHE A 703 -8.26 10.46 -13.94
C PHE A 703 -8.63 11.62 -14.87
N GLU A 704 -7.67 12.14 -15.64
CA GLU A 704 -7.96 13.13 -16.67
C GLU A 704 -8.80 12.44 -17.77
N PHE A 705 -10.11 12.43 -17.61
CA PHE A 705 -11.06 11.96 -18.62
C PHE A 705 -11.17 13.03 -19.72
N ARG A 706 -10.10 13.25 -20.49
CA ARG A 706 -10.19 14.03 -21.73
C ARG A 706 -10.74 13.11 -22.82
N VAL A 707 -12.01 13.33 -23.16
CA VAL A 707 -12.61 12.81 -24.40
C VAL A 707 -12.08 13.61 -25.57
#